data_AF-A0A432MLE3-F1
#
_entry.id   AF-A0A432MLE3-F1
#
_cell.length_a   1.000
_cell.length_b   1.000
_cell.length_c   1.000
_cell.angle_alpha   90.00
_cell.angle_beta   90.00
_cell.angle_gamma   90.00
#
_symmetry.space_group_name_H-M   'P 1'
#
loop_
_entity.id
_entity.type
_entity.pdbx_description
1 polymer ?
#
loop_
_entity_poly.entity_id
_entity_poly.type
_entity_poly.pdbx_seq_one_letter_code
_entity_poly.pdbx_strand_id
1 'polypeptide(L)'
;MATSGGPVGLGASDEPRAAEADERPTNRLAEETSPYLLQHAHNPVDWYPWGPEAFAKAKAEGKPIFLSIGYSSCYWCHVMERESFEDEEIASYMNEHFVNIKVDREERPDVDQIYMTAVQAITGSGGWPMSVFLTPDGRPFFGGTYFPPEPRRGMPGFPQILAAVATAWREQRDAIERDADRLTGIVRRSMANAAGDTVPLSRSMADDGVAALAGRFDPEYGGFGYSSNNPNHPKFPEPSNLIFLLDQHRRGEGRAEGGPGQGVIARQLAGPGPLEMVVETLDHMSRGGIRDHLAGGYHRYSTDRSWAVPHFEKMLYDNAQLAAVFVEAYEQTGDERWRHEAEAIFTFVAETLTDPEGGFYSTLDAETDGEEGAYYVWSRDQVEEVLGGGEDLELFARVYGLDGEPNFEGERYVLHLPEPLAEQAEALGLTPKLLEARLGPLRARLLEARRVREAPRLDDKVLTSWNGLMIAAYSDAHRVLGEERYREAAERAADFLLANLRTDDGGLLRSYRQGQAKLAAYLDDYAFLAHGLLRLHAATGDEGRLEQARELVDRMIADFADTESGGFFFTADDHESLLARPKDPIDGALPSGNSVAICVLVALAEASGEPRYLDQAGRALEAFSPILARAPAGVPMMVVGLEEYLDARPEAAARAAKGGDAQTPPANDEVLTAAATLLDDPASIVPGGTFEVALSLDVAPGWHLYANPSGSDLARPTVVTLAPGPGATLATVEYPEGEPMVLAGSTEPLPVYEGKVRLTARVLLAEDADGVPDHLTFRIDYQACNDRACLAPAMLAAPLRLATSPQ
;
A
#
# COMPACT_ATOMS: atom_id res chain seq x y z
N MET A 1 -44.40 -41.12 27.64
CA MET A 1 -44.57 -41.41 26.21
C MET A 1 -43.67 -40.45 25.46
N ALA A 2 -42.58 -41.00 24.93
CA ALA A 2 -41.57 -40.28 24.19
C ALA A 2 -42.00 -40.14 22.72
N THR A 3 -41.85 -38.94 22.15
CA THR A 3 -41.73 -38.75 20.70
C THR A 3 -40.70 -37.67 20.46
N SER A 4 -39.58 -38.11 19.89
CA SER A 4 -38.43 -37.39 19.39
C SER A 4 -38.77 -36.46 18.21
N GLY A 5 -38.37 -35.18 18.29
CA GLY A 5 -38.23 -34.30 17.14
C GLY A 5 -36.73 -34.15 16.82
N GLY A 6 -36.30 -34.72 15.69
CA GLY A 6 -34.94 -34.58 15.19
C GLY A 6 -34.70 -33.23 14.51
N PRO A 7 -33.43 -32.86 14.26
CA PRO A 7 -33.08 -31.63 13.56
C PRO A 7 -33.41 -31.77 12.07
N VAL A 8 -34.01 -30.72 11.50
CA VAL A 8 -34.25 -30.60 10.06
C VAL A 8 -32.91 -30.33 9.39
N GLY A 9 -32.38 -31.33 8.69
CA GLY A 9 -31.17 -31.19 7.89
C GLY A 9 -31.43 -30.29 6.68
N LEU A 10 -30.63 -29.23 6.55
CA LEU A 10 -30.41 -28.50 5.30
C LEU A 10 -29.59 -29.40 4.37
N GLY A 11 -30.27 -30.36 3.73
CA GLY A 11 -29.73 -31.10 2.61
C GLY A 11 -30.14 -30.40 1.32
N ALA A 12 -29.47 -29.31 0.96
CA ALA A 12 -29.36 -28.91 -0.43
C ALA A 12 -28.17 -29.69 -0.99
N SER A 13 -28.47 -30.76 -1.71
CA SER A 13 -27.51 -31.37 -2.62
C SER A 13 -27.27 -30.39 -3.75
N ASP A 14 -26.21 -29.59 -3.65
CA ASP A 14 -25.61 -28.94 -4.82
C ASP A 14 -24.96 -30.03 -5.66
N GLU A 15 -25.77 -30.68 -6.50
CA GLU A 15 -25.23 -31.14 -7.76
C GLU A 15 -24.79 -29.88 -8.51
N PRO A 16 -23.52 -29.79 -8.97
CA PRO A 16 -23.08 -28.65 -9.74
C PRO A 16 -24.02 -28.55 -10.93
N ARG A 17 -24.70 -27.40 -11.06
CA ARG A 17 -25.35 -27.02 -12.31
C ARG A 17 -24.25 -27.16 -13.36
N ALA A 18 -24.35 -28.17 -14.21
CA ALA A 18 -23.40 -28.37 -15.30
C ALA A 18 -23.29 -27.01 -15.99
N ALA A 19 -22.11 -26.39 -15.93
CA ALA A 19 -21.80 -25.25 -16.75
C ALA A 19 -22.23 -25.63 -18.17
N GLU A 20 -23.08 -24.82 -18.80
CA GLU A 20 -23.28 -24.96 -20.24
C GLU A 20 -21.88 -25.02 -20.83
N ALA A 21 -21.55 -26.13 -21.50
CA ALA A 21 -20.23 -26.33 -22.05
C ALA A 21 -19.99 -25.18 -23.02
N ASP A 22 -19.06 -24.29 -22.66
CA ASP A 22 -18.67 -23.20 -23.53
C ASP A 22 -18.05 -23.83 -24.78
N GLU A 23 -18.80 -23.82 -25.89
CA GLU A 23 -18.38 -24.43 -27.16
C GLU A 23 -17.24 -23.65 -27.83
N ARG A 24 -16.82 -22.51 -27.26
CA ARG A 24 -15.69 -21.71 -27.75
C ARG A 24 -14.36 -22.47 -27.59
N PRO A 25 -13.44 -22.37 -28.56
CA PRO A 25 -12.12 -22.98 -28.46
C PRO A 25 -11.37 -22.53 -27.20
N THR A 26 -10.66 -23.45 -26.56
CA THR A 26 -9.80 -23.13 -25.42
C THR A 26 -8.36 -22.89 -25.84
N ASN A 27 -7.70 -21.92 -25.22
CA ASN A 27 -6.25 -21.78 -25.22
C ASN A 27 -5.62 -22.59 -24.07
N ARG A 28 -4.31 -22.41 -23.82
CA ARG A 28 -3.57 -23.19 -22.83
C ARG A 28 -3.95 -22.92 -21.38
N LEU A 29 -4.58 -21.78 -21.10
CA LEU A 29 -5.00 -21.43 -19.75
C LEU A 29 -6.10 -22.36 -19.23
N ALA A 30 -6.76 -23.15 -20.09
CA ALA A 30 -7.71 -24.19 -19.67
C ALA A 30 -7.07 -25.30 -18.81
N GLU A 31 -5.74 -25.43 -18.81
CA GLU A 31 -5.00 -26.39 -17.97
C GLU A 31 -4.55 -25.79 -16.63
N GLU A 32 -4.79 -24.50 -16.39
CA GLU A 32 -4.41 -23.81 -15.16
C GLU A 32 -5.44 -24.01 -14.04
N THR A 33 -5.00 -23.84 -12.79
CA THR A 33 -5.89 -23.88 -11.63
C THR A 33 -6.42 -22.50 -11.23
N SER A 34 -5.68 -21.43 -11.50
CA SER A 34 -6.03 -20.05 -11.09
C SER A 34 -7.39 -19.63 -11.66
N PRO A 35 -8.34 -19.18 -10.83
CA PRO A 35 -9.61 -18.63 -11.32
C PRO A 35 -9.44 -17.48 -12.32
N TYR A 36 -8.41 -16.65 -12.13
CA TYR A 36 -8.08 -15.56 -13.04
C TYR A 36 -7.63 -16.07 -14.40
N LEU A 37 -6.70 -17.03 -14.44
CA LEU A 37 -6.22 -17.59 -15.72
C LEU A 37 -7.33 -18.36 -16.44
N LEU A 38 -8.11 -19.15 -15.71
CA LEU A 38 -9.23 -19.91 -16.25
C LEU A 38 -10.32 -19.02 -16.86
N GLN A 39 -10.52 -17.82 -16.33
CA GLN A 39 -11.45 -16.84 -16.92
C GLN A 39 -11.11 -16.52 -18.37
N HIS A 40 -9.82 -16.47 -18.68
CA HIS A 40 -9.32 -16.12 -20.00
C HIS A 40 -9.12 -17.33 -20.92
N ALA A 41 -9.51 -18.54 -20.50
CA ALA A 41 -9.26 -19.78 -21.24
C ALA A 41 -9.98 -19.83 -22.59
N HIS A 42 -11.12 -19.15 -22.74
CA HIS A 42 -11.93 -19.11 -23.97
C HIS A 42 -11.73 -17.83 -24.79
N ASN A 43 -10.80 -16.95 -24.40
CA ASN A 43 -10.53 -15.73 -25.16
C ASN A 43 -9.92 -16.06 -26.53
N PRO A 44 -10.26 -15.30 -27.59
CA PRO A 44 -9.69 -15.50 -28.92
C PRO A 44 -8.18 -15.24 -28.99
N VAL A 45 -7.60 -14.54 -28.02
CA VAL A 45 -6.14 -14.42 -27.85
C VAL A 45 -5.55 -15.78 -27.45
N ASP A 46 -4.51 -16.25 -28.17
CA ASP A 46 -3.75 -17.48 -27.85
C ASP A 46 -2.85 -17.22 -26.64
N TRP A 47 -3.47 -17.25 -25.46
CA TRP A 47 -2.77 -17.05 -24.19
C TRP A 47 -1.92 -18.26 -23.81
N TYR A 48 -0.72 -17.96 -23.33
CA TYR A 48 0.17 -18.88 -22.64
C TYR A 48 0.23 -18.50 -21.15
N PRO A 49 0.29 -19.47 -20.24
CA PRO A 49 0.77 -19.19 -18.89
C PRO A 49 2.23 -18.78 -18.94
N TRP A 50 2.70 -18.10 -17.89
CA TRP A 50 4.13 -17.82 -17.76
C TRP A 50 4.93 -19.11 -17.62
N GLY A 51 5.80 -19.39 -18.60
CA GLY A 51 6.66 -20.56 -18.51
C GLY A 51 7.51 -20.81 -19.76
N PRO A 52 8.35 -21.86 -19.73
CA PRO A 52 9.34 -22.14 -20.77
C PRO A 52 8.76 -22.28 -22.18
N GLU A 53 7.54 -22.79 -22.32
CA GLU A 53 6.88 -22.94 -23.63
C GLU A 53 6.71 -21.60 -24.35
N ALA A 54 6.20 -20.59 -23.64
CA ALA A 54 5.95 -19.26 -24.21
C ALA A 54 7.27 -18.59 -24.65
N PHE A 55 8.31 -18.66 -23.82
CA PHE A 55 9.63 -18.12 -24.15
C PHE A 55 10.31 -18.88 -25.29
N ALA A 56 10.17 -20.21 -25.34
CA ALA A 56 10.71 -21.01 -26.44
C ALA A 56 10.03 -20.64 -27.77
N LYS A 57 8.71 -20.46 -27.77
CA LYS A 57 7.96 -19.98 -28.93
C LYS A 57 8.39 -18.58 -29.36
N ALA A 58 8.48 -17.64 -28.43
CA ALA A 58 8.90 -16.26 -28.73
C ALA A 58 10.28 -16.22 -29.38
N LYS A 59 11.23 -17.02 -28.86
CA LYS A 59 12.58 -17.15 -29.43
C LYS A 59 12.59 -17.82 -30.79
N ALA A 60 11.82 -18.89 -30.98
CA ALA A 60 11.76 -19.62 -32.24
C ALA A 60 11.13 -18.78 -33.37
N GLU A 61 10.10 -17.99 -33.06
CA GLU A 61 9.42 -17.13 -34.02
C GLU A 61 10.07 -15.73 -34.15
N GLY A 62 10.97 -15.37 -33.24
CA GLY A 62 11.59 -14.04 -33.20
C GLY A 62 10.61 -12.91 -32.91
N LYS A 63 9.50 -13.22 -32.24
CA LYS A 63 8.41 -12.29 -31.89
C LYS A 63 8.60 -11.70 -30.49
N PRO A 64 8.22 -10.43 -30.28
CA PRO A 64 8.14 -9.87 -28.93
C PRO A 64 7.01 -10.53 -28.15
N ILE A 65 7.07 -10.42 -26.84
CA ILE A 65 6.03 -10.92 -25.93
C ILE A 65 5.13 -9.76 -25.51
N PHE A 66 3.82 -9.99 -25.49
CA PHE A 66 2.88 -9.17 -24.75
C PHE A 66 2.55 -9.88 -23.44
N LEU A 67 2.90 -9.26 -22.31
CA LEU A 67 2.66 -9.77 -20.97
C LEU A 67 1.50 -8.98 -20.34
N SER A 68 0.44 -9.68 -19.94
CA SER A 68 -0.68 -9.14 -19.19
C SER A 68 -0.73 -9.77 -17.80
N ILE A 69 -0.62 -8.94 -16.75
CA ILE A 69 -0.69 -9.38 -15.34
C ILE A 69 -1.92 -8.76 -14.67
N GLY A 70 -2.64 -9.58 -13.90
CA GLY A 70 -3.80 -9.18 -13.12
C GLY A 70 -4.16 -10.24 -12.08
N TYR A 71 -5.39 -10.20 -11.58
CA TYR A 71 -5.96 -11.14 -10.62
C TYR A 71 -7.49 -11.13 -10.74
N SER A 72 -8.15 -12.13 -10.16
CA SER A 72 -9.56 -12.46 -10.40
C SER A 72 -10.56 -11.39 -9.98
N SER A 73 -10.29 -10.64 -8.92
CA SER A 73 -11.15 -9.58 -8.40
C SER A 73 -10.85 -8.17 -8.94
N CYS A 74 -9.98 -8.08 -9.96
CA CYS A 74 -9.54 -6.82 -10.55
C CYS A 74 -10.55 -6.27 -11.58
N TYR A 75 -11.34 -5.26 -11.20
CA TYR A 75 -12.33 -4.66 -12.09
C TYR A 75 -11.75 -4.20 -13.45
N TRP A 76 -10.67 -3.42 -13.44
CA TRP A 76 -10.07 -2.92 -14.69
C TRP A 76 -9.49 -4.04 -15.56
N CYS A 77 -9.16 -5.19 -14.98
CA CYS A 77 -8.71 -6.36 -15.71
C CYS A 77 -9.86 -6.98 -16.51
N HIS A 78 -11.06 -7.06 -15.92
CA HIS A 78 -12.29 -7.49 -16.57
C HIS A 78 -12.75 -6.51 -17.65
N VAL A 79 -12.65 -5.21 -17.38
CA VAL A 79 -12.92 -4.17 -18.39
C VAL A 79 -12.01 -4.34 -19.61
N MET A 80 -10.70 -4.53 -19.39
CA MET A 80 -9.74 -4.73 -20.49
C MET A 80 -9.98 -6.04 -21.25
N GLU A 81 -10.43 -7.09 -20.56
CA GLU A 81 -10.86 -8.33 -21.22
C GLU A 81 -12.02 -8.07 -22.17
N ARG A 82 -13.15 -7.57 -21.66
CA ARG A 82 -14.37 -7.34 -22.44
C ARG A 82 -14.16 -6.36 -23.58
N GLU A 83 -13.42 -5.27 -23.31
CA GLU A 83 -13.21 -4.22 -24.31
C GLU A 83 -12.13 -4.58 -25.34
N SER A 84 -11.21 -5.51 -25.07
CA SER A 84 -10.05 -5.74 -25.95
C SER A 84 -9.64 -7.19 -26.18
N PHE A 85 -9.64 -8.06 -25.17
CA PHE A 85 -9.17 -9.44 -25.34
C PHE A 85 -10.24 -10.38 -25.91
N GLU A 86 -11.52 -10.02 -25.80
CA GLU A 86 -12.64 -10.73 -26.43
C GLU A 86 -12.90 -10.29 -27.88
N ASP A 87 -12.32 -9.17 -28.32
CA ASP A 87 -12.46 -8.69 -29.69
C ASP A 87 -11.62 -9.53 -30.68
N GLU A 88 -12.27 -10.18 -31.64
CA GLU A 88 -11.61 -11.08 -32.60
C GLU A 88 -10.58 -10.39 -33.50
N GLU A 89 -10.79 -9.11 -33.86
CA GLU A 89 -9.87 -8.38 -34.73
C GLU A 89 -8.59 -8.01 -33.96
N ILE A 90 -8.74 -7.50 -32.74
CA ILE A 90 -7.62 -7.21 -31.84
C ILE A 90 -6.86 -8.49 -31.52
N ALA A 91 -7.56 -9.56 -31.16
CA ALA A 91 -6.96 -10.84 -30.82
C ALA A 91 -6.20 -11.47 -31.99
N SER A 92 -6.76 -11.42 -33.21
CA SER A 92 -6.07 -11.89 -34.41
C SER A 92 -4.77 -11.12 -34.63
N TYR A 93 -4.77 -9.80 -34.47
CA TYR A 93 -3.57 -8.97 -34.59
C TYR A 93 -2.52 -9.32 -33.52
N MET A 94 -2.97 -9.50 -32.28
CA MET A 94 -2.10 -9.91 -31.17
C MET A 94 -1.42 -11.26 -31.46
N ASN A 95 -2.20 -12.27 -31.88
CA ASN A 95 -1.70 -13.62 -32.18
C ASN A 95 -0.73 -13.65 -33.38
N GLU A 96 -0.94 -12.78 -34.36
CA GLU A 96 -0.05 -12.66 -35.51
C GLU A 96 1.33 -12.09 -35.12
N HIS A 97 1.35 -11.07 -34.26
CA HIS A 97 2.55 -10.25 -34.03
C HIS A 97 3.27 -10.51 -32.71
N PHE A 98 2.62 -11.11 -31.73
CA PHE A 98 3.14 -11.29 -30.37
C PHE A 98 3.01 -12.74 -29.90
N VAL A 99 3.81 -13.12 -28.91
CA VAL A 99 3.48 -14.24 -28.02
C VAL A 99 2.80 -13.66 -26.78
N ASN A 100 1.56 -14.06 -26.53
CA ASN A 100 0.72 -13.46 -25.50
C ASN A 100 0.81 -14.30 -24.21
N ILE A 101 1.27 -13.69 -23.12
CA ILE A 101 1.42 -14.35 -21.81
C ILE A 101 0.47 -13.70 -20.81
N LYS A 102 -0.27 -14.52 -20.08
CA LYS A 102 -1.18 -14.12 -19.00
C LYS A 102 -0.64 -14.60 -17.65
N VAL A 103 -0.69 -13.74 -16.64
CA VAL A 103 -0.16 -14.05 -15.30
C VAL A 103 -1.14 -13.61 -14.21
N ASP A 104 -1.44 -14.53 -13.30
CA ASP A 104 -2.08 -14.23 -12.02
C ASP A 104 -1.00 -13.76 -11.03
N ARG A 105 -1.06 -12.49 -10.60
CA ARG A 105 -0.11 -11.92 -9.64
C ARG A 105 -0.18 -12.60 -8.27
N GLU A 106 -1.32 -13.18 -7.92
CA GLU A 106 -1.49 -13.87 -6.66
C GLU A 106 -0.75 -15.20 -6.65
N GLU A 107 -0.59 -15.85 -7.81
CA GLU A 107 0.23 -17.05 -7.98
C GLU A 107 1.70 -16.73 -8.28
N ARG A 108 1.98 -15.64 -9.01
CA ARG A 108 3.33 -15.22 -9.45
C ARG A 108 3.67 -13.77 -9.06
N PRO A 109 3.73 -13.45 -7.76
CA PRO A 109 4.10 -12.11 -7.29
C PRO A 109 5.53 -11.71 -7.66
N ASP A 110 6.42 -12.68 -7.89
CA ASP A 110 7.80 -12.45 -8.35
C ASP A 110 7.84 -11.82 -9.74
N VAL A 111 7.01 -12.31 -10.65
CA VAL A 111 6.84 -11.76 -11.99
C VAL A 111 6.19 -10.38 -11.90
N ASP A 112 5.13 -10.25 -11.10
CA ASP A 112 4.42 -8.99 -10.86
C ASP A 112 5.36 -7.86 -10.38
N GLN A 113 6.15 -8.09 -9.32
CA GLN A 113 7.05 -7.08 -8.76
C GLN A 113 8.09 -6.58 -9.78
N ILE A 114 8.68 -7.49 -10.57
CA ILE A 114 9.70 -7.16 -11.58
C ILE A 114 9.12 -6.23 -12.64
N TYR A 115 7.96 -6.59 -13.19
CA TYR A 115 7.37 -5.83 -14.27
C TYR A 115 6.64 -4.58 -13.79
N MET A 116 6.10 -4.58 -12.56
CA MET A 116 5.57 -3.37 -11.94
C MET A 116 6.66 -2.31 -11.76
N THR A 117 7.85 -2.73 -11.29
CA THR A 117 9.03 -1.85 -11.21
C THR A 117 9.39 -1.27 -12.57
N ALA A 118 9.31 -2.08 -13.64
CA ALA A 118 9.56 -1.62 -14.99
C ALA A 118 8.51 -0.59 -15.47
N VAL A 119 7.22 -0.85 -15.23
CA VAL A 119 6.12 0.06 -15.60
C VAL A 119 6.20 1.38 -14.83
N GLN A 120 6.51 1.34 -13.54
CA GLN A 120 6.74 2.54 -12.74
C GLN A 120 7.94 3.34 -13.25
N ALA A 121 9.02 2.68 -13.66
CA ALA A 121 10.17 3.36 -14.26
C ALA A 121 9.86 4.00 -15.63
N ILE A 122 8.89 3.46 -16.38
CA ILE A 122 8.45 4.00 -17.68
C ILE A 122 7.46 5.16 -17.49
N THR A 123 6.46 4.98 -16.63
CA THR A 123 5.26 5.84 -16.58
C THR A 123 5.21 6.75 -15.36
N GLY A 124 6.06 6.52 -14.36
CA GLY A 124 6.02 7.19 -13.05
C GLY A 124 4.93 6.69 -12.11
N SER A 125 4.08 5.76 -12.55
CA SER A 125 3.00 5.16 -11.76
C SER A 125 2.84 3.68 -12.10
N GLY A 126 1.99 2.97 -11.37
CA GLY A 126 1.74 1.55 -11.58
C GLY A 126 0.29 1.19 -11.26
N GLY A 127 -0.11 -0.03 -11.61
CA GLY A 127 -1.45 -0.53 -11.35
C GLY A 127 -1.80 -1.71 -12.25
N TRP A 128 -2.95 -2.32 -11.95
CA TRP A 128 -3.49 -3.44 -12.74
C TRP A 128 -4.74 -2.99 -13.51
N PRO A 129 -5.01 -3.56 -14.71
CA PRO A 129 -4.23 -4.57 -15.42
C PRO A 129 -2.88 -4.00 -15.85
N MET A 130 -1.84 -4.81 -15.76
CA MET A 130 -0.51 -4.42 -16.17
C MET A 130 -0.22 -4.99 -17.56
N SER A 131 0.18 -4.12 -18.49
CA SER A 131 0.37 -4.44 -19.91
C SER A 131 1.79 -4.11 -20.33
N VAL A 132 2.63 -5.12 -20.55
CA VAL A 132 4.08 -4.96 -20.75
C VAL A 132 4.54 -5.66 -22.02
N PHE A 133 5.44 -5.02 -22.77
CA PHE A 133 6.05 -5.59 -23.97
C PHE A 133 7.50 -5.98 -23.69
N LEU A 134 7.83 -7.23 -23.99
CA LEU A 134 9.12 -7.83 -23.67
C LEU A 134 9.84 -8.33 -24.93
N THR A 135 11.15 -8.35 -24.89
CA THR A 135 11.97 -9.11 -25.83
C THR A 135 11.69 -10.62 -25.69
N PRO A 136 12.04 -11.47 -26.69
CA PRO A 136 11.86 -12.92 -26.61
C PRO A 136 12.55 -13.61 -25.42
N ASP A 137 13.51 -12.95 -24.79
CA ASP A 137 14.21 -13.40 -23.58
C ASP A 137 13.70 -12.74 -22.29
N GLY A 138 12.61 -11.99 -22.35
CA GLY A 138 11.89 -11.48 -21.18
C GLY A 138 12.34 -10.10 -20.67
N ARG A 139 13.20 -9.36 -21.39
CA ARG A 139 13.57 -8.00 -20.95
C ARG A 139 12.46 -7.00 -21.32
N PRO A 140 11.94 -6.18 -20.39
CA PRO A 140 10.90 -5.21 -20.69
C PRO A 140 11.47 -4.04 -21.49
N PHE A 141 10.71 -3.52 -22.46
CA PHE A 141 11.11 -2.34 -23.22
C PHE A 141 10.01 -1.27 -23.35
N PHE A 142 8.75 -1.63 -23.12
CA PHE A 142 7.61 -0.70 -23.08
C PHE A 142 6.50 -1.28 -22.20
N GLY A 143 5.63 -0.43 -21.64
CA GLY A 143 4.53 -0.90 -20.81
C GLY A 143 3.68 0.23 -20.24
N GLY A 144 2.54 -0.16 -19.69
CA GLY A 144 1.57 0.70 -19.04
C GLY A 144 0.55 -0.14 -18.27
N THR A 145 -0.57 0.49 -17.90
CA THR A 145 -1.66 -0.19 -17.19
C THR A 145 -2.79 -0.55 -18.17
N TYR A 146 -3.91 0.16 -18.08
CA TYR A 146 -5.06 0.03 -18.96
C TYR A 146 -4.82 0.74 -20.30
N PHE A 147 -5.09 0.04 -21.41
CA PHE A 147 -5.12 0.62 -22.75
C PHE A 147 -6.54 0.50 -23.32
N PRO A 148 -7.22 1.62 -23.62
CA PRO A 148 -8.59 1.57 -24.14
C PRO A 148 -8.61 1.02 -25.57
N PRO A 149 -9.69 0.36 -26.02
CA PRO A 149 -9.78 -0.17 -27.40
C PRO A 149 -9.73 0.94 -28.44
N GLU A 150 -10.27 2.11 -28.10
CA GLU A 150 -10.33 3.31 -28.93
C GLU A 150 -9.62 4.49 -28.25
N PRO A 151 -9.05 5.44 -29.01
CA PRO A 151 -8.40 6.61 -28.42
C PRO A 151 -9.34 7.40 -27.48
N ARG A 152 -8.90 7.64 -26.24
CA ARG A 152 -9.68 8.39 -25.23
C ARG A 152 -8.78 9.37 -24.49
N ARG A 153 -9.23 10.63 -24.35
CA ARG A 153 -8.60 11.67 -23.51
C ARG A 153 -7.06 11.80 -23.70
N GLY A 154 -6.59 11.77 -24.95
CA GLY A 154 -5.16 11.88 -25.26
C GLY A 154 -4.35 10.59 -25.12
N MET A 155 -4.98 9.48 -24.73
CA MET A 155 -4.37 8.14 -24.76
C MET A 155 -4.63 7.47 -26.11
N PRO A 156 -3.60 6.85 -26.73
CA PRO A 156 -3.78 6.06 -27.94
C PRO A 156 -4.64 4.81 -27.64
N GLY A 157 -5.36 4.34 -28.65
CA GLY A 157 -6.10 3.08 -28.56
C GLY A 157 -5.13 1.88 -28.56
N PHE A 158 -5.54 0.77 -27.94
CA PHE A 158 -4.74 -0.43 -27.83
C PHE A 158 -4.27 -0.97 -29.20
N PRO A 159 -5.10 -0.99 -30.27
CA PRO A 159 -4.64 -1.36 -31.62
C PRO A 159 -3.52 -0.46 -32.15
N GLN A 160 -3.55 0.84 -31.82
CA GLN A 160 -2.50 1.78 -32.23
C GLN A 160 -1.17 1.49 -31.52
N ILE A 161 -1.24 1.13 -30.23
CA ILE A 161 -0.08 0.72 -29.44
C ILE A 161 0.51 -0.57 -30.00
N LEU A 162 -0.32 -1.60 -30.23
CA LEU A 162 0.09 -2.87 -30.81
C LEU A 162 0.80 -2.67 -32.16
N ALA A 163 0.22 -1.86 -33.04
CA ALA A 163 0.80 -1.57 -34.35
C ALA A 163 2.13 -0.80 -34.27
N ALA A 164 2.23 0.17 -33.36
CA ALA A 164 3.45 0.93 -33.13
C ALA A 164 4.59 0.03 -32.61
N VAL A 165 4.29 -0.84 -31.63
CA VAL A 165 5.27 -1.78 -31.08
C VAL A 165 5.71 -2.81 -32.11
N ALA A 166 4.78 -3.43 -32.84
CA ALA A 166 5.11 -4.42 -33.87
C ALA A 166 5.98 -3.82 -34.99
N THR A 167 5.68 -2.58 -35.40
CA THR A 167 6.49 -1.85 -36.40
C THR A 167 7.88 -1.54 -35.87
N ALA A 168 7.98 -1.02 -34.64
CA ALA A 168 9.26 -0.73 -34.01
C ALA A 168 10.12 -1.99 -33.82
N TRP A 169 9.52 -3.14 -33.47
CA TRP A 169 10.22 -4.42 -33.35
C TRP A 169 10.84 -4.88 -34.66
N ARG A 170 10.13 -4.70 -35.78
CA ARG A 170 10.60 -5.09 -37.11
C ARG A 170 11.65 -4.13 -37.68
N GLU A 171 11.47 -2.83 -37.47
CA GLU A 171 12.21 -1.78 -38.19
C GLU A 171 13.31 -1.13 -37.33
N GLN A 172 13.20 -1.20 -36.00
CA GLN A 172 14.07 -0.52 -35.04
C GLN A 172 14.56 -1.46 -33.93
N ARG A 173 14.74 -2.75 -34.24
CA ARG A 173 15.10 -3.79 -33.25
C ARG A 173 16.30 -3.43 -32.38
N ASP A 174 17.37 -2.90 -32.96
CA ASP A 174 18.57 -2.51 -32.21
C ASP A 174 18.31 -1.40 -31.19
N ALA A 175 17.33 -0.52 -31.44
CA ALA A 175 16.93 0.50 -30.48
C ALA A 175 16.15 -0.12 -29.31
N ILE A 176 15.21 -1.02 -29.61
CA ILE A 176 14.45 -1.75 -28.59
C ILE A 176 15.37 -2.57 -27.69
N GLU A 177 16.35 -3.29 -28.25
CA GLU A 177 17.31 -4.07 -27.46
C GLU A 177 18.11 -3.18 -26.49
N ARG A 178 18.51 -1.96 -26.91
CA ARG A 178 19.17 -0.99 -26.03
C ARG A 178 18.25 -0.45 -24.94
N ASP A 179 17.00 -0.15 -25.28
CA ASP A 179 16.01 0.31 -24.29
C ASP A 179 15.71 -0.80 -23.28
N ALA A 180 15.62 -2.05 -23.73
CA ALA A 180 15.43 -3.22 -22.89
C ALA A 180 16.60 -3.43 -21.92
N ASP A 181 17.84 -3.28 -22.40
CA ASP A 181 19.04 -3.35 -21.55
C ASP A 181 19.06 -2.23 -20.50
N ARG A 182 18.72 -1.01 -20.91
CA ARG A 182 18.66 0.16 -20.01
C ARG A 182 17.62 -0.06 -18.91
N LEU A 183 16.41 -0.47 -19.28
CA LEU A 183 15.31 -0.68 -18.34
C LEU A 183 15.58 -1.87 -17.42
N THR A 184 16.11 -2.98 -17.94
CA THR A 184 16.56 -4.12 -17.13
C THR A 184 17.61 -3.70 -16.11
N GLY A 185 18.55 -2.84 -16.49
CA GLY A 185 19.53 -2.26 -15.57
C GLY A 185 18.90 -1.41 -14.48
N ILE A 186 17.85 -0.64 -14.78
CA ILE A 186 17.08 0.12 -13.78
C ILE A 186 16.39 -0.83 -12.81
N VAL A 187 15.64 -1.82 -13.31
CA VAL A 187 14.92 -2.79 -12.47
C VAL A 187 15.89 -3.52 -11.54
N ARG A 188 17.02 -4.02 -12.05
CA ARG A 188 18.04 -4.69 -11.24
C ARG A 188 18.59 -3.80 -10.14
N ARG A 189 18.88 -2.53 -10.42
CA ARG A 189 19.37 -1.57 -9.41
C ARG A 189 18.30 -1.27 -8.37
N SER A 190 17.06 -1.00 -8.80
CA SER A 190 15.94 -0.74 -7.88
C SER A 190 15.70 -1.91 -6.93
N MET A 191 15.78 -3.14 -7.44
CA MET A 191 15.55 -4.36 -6.64
C MET A 191 16.75 -4.80 -5.79
N ALA A 192 17.97 -4.41 -6.18
CA ALA A 192 19.18 -4.65 -5.38
C ALA A 192 19.35 -3.64 -4.24
N ASN A 193 18.58 -2.55 -4.22
CA ASN A 193 18.82 -1.42 -3.33
C ASN A 193 18.44 -1.69 -1.86
N ALA A 194 19.36 -2.33 -1.15
CA ALA A 194 19.83 -1.91 0.16
C ALA A 194 21.06 -0.97 0.04
N ALA A 195 21.22 -0.29 -1.10
CA ALA A 195 22.41 0.49 -1.41
C ALA A 195 22.35 1.87 -0.72
N GLY A 196 22.99 1.93 0.43
CA GLY A 196 23.35 3.11 1.19
C GLY A 196 24.34 2.70 2.25
N ASP A 197 25.14 3.63 2.76
CA ASP A 197 25.98 3.32 3.91
C ASP A 197 25.09 2.93 5.10
N THR A 198 25.39 1.80 5.73
CA THR A 198 24.66 1.34 6.91
C THR A 198 24.69 2.41 7.99
N VAL A 199 23.54 2.71 8.58
CA VAL A 199 23.42 3.67 9.67
C VAL A 199 23.16 2.95 10.99
N PRO A 200 23.58 3.51 12.14
CA PRO A 200 23.30 2.90 13.43
C PRO A 200 21.80 2.71 13.66
N LEU A 201 21.40 1.49 13.99
CA LEU A 201 20.04 1.18 14.43
C LEU A 201 19.71 1.96 15.69
N SER A 202 18.57 2.66 15.72
CA SER A 202 18.19 3.55 16.82
C SER A 202 16.69 3.61 17.01
N ARG A 203 16.25 3.77 18.26
CA ARG A 203 14.82 3.98 18.61
C ARG A 203 14.24 5.27 18.04
N SER A 204 15.09 6.26 17.72
CA SER A 204 14.67 7.48 17.05
C SER A 204 14.01 7.22 15.69
N MET A 205 14.32 6.10 15.04
CA MET A 205 13.67 5.70 13.78
C MET A 205 12.17 5.45 13.97
N ALA A 206 11.76 4.96 15.15
CA ALA A 206 10.35 4.81 15.48
C ALA A 206 9.67 6.17 15.74
N ASP A 207 10.36 7.07 16.45
CA ASP A 207 9.87 8.44 16.67
C ASP A 207 9.68 9.19 15.33
N ASP A 208 10.63 9.04 14.40
CA ASP A 208 10.57 9.60 13.04
C ASP A 208 9.41 8.99 12.23
N GLY A 209 9.15 7.69 12.38
CA GLY A 209 8.01 7.00 11.78
C GLY A 209 6.67 7.56 12.25
N VAL A 210 6.50 7.73 13.57
CA VAL A 210 5.28 8.33 14.15
C VAL A 210 5.10 9.76 13.65
N ALA A 211 6.17 10.57 13.66
CA ALA A 211 6.11 11.95 13.19
C ALA A 211 5.74 12.05 11.69
N ALA A 212 6.28 11.16 10.86
CA ALA A 212 5.96 11.10 9.44
C ALA A 212 4.50 10.69 9.18
N LEU A 213 3.96 9.74 9.94
CA LEU A 213 2.54 9.36 9.85
C LEU A 213 1.63 10.49 10.34
N ALA A 214 1.96 11.15 11.45
CA ALA A 214 1.22 12.30 11.95
C ALA A 214 1.15 13.45 10.93
N GLY A 215 2.22 13.66 10.14
CA GLY A 215 2.23 14.65 9.05
C GLY A 215 1.38 14.28 7.84
N ARG A 216 1.02 13.00 7.66
CA ARG A 216 0.19 12.46 6.57
C ARG A 216 -1.24 12.14 6.99
N PHE A 217 -1.52 12.20 8.29
CA PHE A 217 -2.79 11.83 8.88
C PHE A 217 -3.88 12.83 8.49
N ASP A 218 -5.07 12.31 8.19
CA ASP A 218 -6.25 13.10 7.89
C ASP A 218 -7.09 13.27 9.16
N PRO A 219 -7.09 14.45 9.80
CA PRO A 219 -7.81 14.67 11.06
C PRO A 219 -9.32 14.78 10.92
N GLU A 220 -9.86 14.79 9.69
CA GLU A 220 -11.30 14.92 9.44
C GLU A 220 -11.97 13.58 9.15
N TYR A 221 -11.24 12.64 8.55
CA TYR A 221 -11.77 11.33 8.16
C TYR A 221 -10.88 10.16 8.60
N GLY A 222 -9.87 10.38 9.44
CA GLY A 222 -8.86 9.38 9.80
C GLY A 222 -8.04 8.88 8.60
N GLY A 223 -7.15 7.90 8.78
CA GLY A 223 -6.29 7.36 7.72
C GLY A 223 -5.21 8.33 7.24
N PHE A 224 -4.50 7.94 6.17
CA PHE A 224 -3.29 8.64 5.73
C PHE A 224 -3.30 8.96 4.24
N GLY A 225 -2.42 9.89 3.83
CA GLY A 225 -2.15 10.17 2.42
C GLY A 225 -3.07 11.22 1.78
N TYR A 226 -3.96 11.85 2.55
CA TYR A 226 -4.73 12.98 2.05
C TYR A 226 -3.82 14.15 1.65
N SER A 227 -4.09 14.75 0.49
CA SER A 227 -3.45 15.96 0.02
C SER A 227 -4.48 16.89 -0.58
N SER A 228 -4.44 18.17 -0.21
CA SER A 228 -5.29 19.21 -0.82
C SER A 228 -5.06 19.34 -2.34
N ASN A 229 -3.90 18.90 -2.84
CA ASN A 229 -3.57 18.90 -4.26
C ASN A 229 -4.15 17.70 -5.02
N ASN A 230 -4.59 16.66 -4.29
CA ASN A 230 -5.26 15.49 -4.86
C ASN A 230 -6.35 14.99 -3.90
N PRO A 231 -7.45 15.74 -3.72
CA PRO A 231 -8.49 15.42 -2.74
C PRO A 231 -9.27 14.14 -3.07
N ASN A 232 -9.17 13.65 -4.31
CA ASN A 232 -9.86 12.45 -4.80
C ASN A 232 -8.94 11.23 -4.88
N HIS A 233 -7.83 11.23 -4.13
CA HIS A 233 -6.96 10.06 -4.04
C HIS A 233 -7.68 8.92 -3.31
N PRO A 234 -7.71 7.69 -3.85
CA PRO A 234 -8.32 6.56 -3.15
C PRO A 234 -7.66 6.31 -1.79
N LYS A 235 -8.44 5.84 -0.83
CA LYS A 235 -8.01 5.70 0.56
C LYS A 235 -7.97 4.25 0.99
N PHE A 236 -6.79 3.80 1.42
CA PHE A 236 -6.53 2.43 1.84
C PHE A 236 -6.47 2.33 3.37
N PRO A 237 -6.88 1.20 3.97
CA PRO A 237 -6.78 0.98 5.41
C PRO A 237 -5.36 1.01 5.99
N GLU A 238 -4.34 0.68 5.20
CA GLU A 238 -2.91 0.61 5.58
C GLU A 238 -2.66 -0.08 6.96
N PRO A 239 -3.05 -1.35 7.18
CA PRO A 239 -3.03 -1.99 8.50
C PRO A 239 -1.65 -2.01 9.17
N SER A 240 -0.57 -2.15 8.40
CA SER A 240 0.81 -2.09 8.90
C SER A 240 1.11 -0.78 9.65
N ASN A 241 0.58 0.35 9.17
CA ASN A 241 0.71 1.64 9.86
C ASN A 241 -0.05 1.63 11.19
N LEU A 242 -1.24 1.03 11.21
CA LEU A 242 -2.09 0.97 12.40
C LEU A 242 -1.49 0.07 13.49
N ILE A 243 -0.97 -1.10 13.13
CA ILE A 243 -0.23 -2.00 14.05
C ILE A 243 1.00 -1.29 14.62
N PHE A 244 1.78 -0.62 13.78
CA PHE A 244 2.94 0.14 14.26
C PHE A 244 2.52 1.22 15.26
N LEU A 245 1.47 2.01 14.99
CA LEU A 245 0.99 3.04 15.92
C LEU A 245 0.45 2.47 17.23
N LEU A 246 -0.22 1.32 17.19
CA LEU A 246 -0.66 0.58 18.39
C LEU A 246 0.53 0.08 19.21
N ASP A 247 1.58 -0.45 18.57
CA ASP A 247 2.82 -0.85 19.22
C ASP A 247 3.51 0.36 19.90
N GLN A 248 3.59 1.51 19.22
CA GLN A 248 4.17 2.72 19.78
C GLN A 248 3.36 3.29 20.93
N HIS A 249 2.03 3.19 20.89
CA HIS A 249 1.18 3.57 22.01
C HIS A 249 1.50 2.72 23.25
N ARG A 250 1.44 1.39 23.12
CA ARG A 250 1.75 0.42 24.18
C ARG A 250 3.13 0.66 24.80
N ARG A 251 4.15 0.89 23.97
CA ARG A 251 5.52 1.20 24.41
C ARG A 251 5.63 2.54 25.14
N GLY A 252 4.82 3.53 24.75
CA GLY A 252 4.74 4.84 25.40
C GLY A 252 4.18 4.78 26.82
N GLU A 253 3.19 3.91 27.06
CA GLU A 253 2.59 3.70 28.38
C GLU A 253 3.57 3.06 29.37
N GLY A 254 4.32 2.05 28.93
CA GLY A 254 5.33 1.37 29.77
C GLY A 254 6.49 2.27 30.23
N ARG A 255 6.74 3.40 29.54
CA ARG A 255 7.76 4.39 29.92
C ARG A 255 7.27 5.37 31.01
N ALA A 256 5.97 5.38 31.33
CA ALA A 256 5.37 6.33 32.29
C ALA A 256 5.45 5.89 33.76
N GLU A 257 5.79 4.64 34.08
CA GLU A 257 5.84 4.13 35.46
C GLU A 257 7.08 4.57 36.27
N GLY A 258 7.95 5.40 35.70
CA GLY A 258 9.19 5.92 36.30
C GLY A 258 9.09 7.30 36.96
N GLY A 259 8.09 7.58 37.80
CA GLY A 259 8.02 8.79 38.64
C GLY A 259 7.32 10.02 38.04
N PRO A 260 7.04 11.09 38.82
CA PRO A 260 6.23 12.21 38.36
C PRO A 260 7.04 13.11 37.42
N GLY A 261 7.04 12.71 36.14
CA GLY A 261 7.64 13.42 35.03
C GLY A 261 7.57 12.61 33.75
N GLN A 262 6.75 13.07 32.81
CA GLN A 262 6.96 12.98 31.35
C GLN A 262 6.57 11.66 30.63
N GLY A 263 5.33 11.59 30.14
CA GLY A 263 5.07 10.96 28.85
C GLY A 263 5.61 11.89 27.75
N VAL A 264 6.82 11.61 27.26
CA VAL A 264 7.59 12.52 26.41
C VAL A 264 7.02 12.64 24.98
N ILE A 265 6.44 11.57 24.43
CA ILE A 265 6.08 11.50 22.99
C ILE A 265 4.82 12.33 22.67
N ALA A 266 3.75 12.19 23.46
CA ALA A 266 2.50 12.95 23.25
C ALA A 266 2.62 14.46 23.54
N ARG A 267 3.71 14.92 24.19
CA ARG A 267 3.95 16.35 24.45
C ARG A 267 4.89 17.02 23.46
N GLN A 268 5.66 16.26 22.67
CA GLN A 268 6.66 16.80 21.74
C GLN A 268 6.18 16.85 20.29
N LEU A 269 5.23 16.00 19.91
CA LEU A 269 4.57 16.10 18.61
C LEU A 269 3.60 17.27 18.62
N ALA A 270 3.68 18.13 17.60
CA ALA A 270 2.72 19.21 17.38
C ALA A 270 1.37 18.73 16.79
N GLY A 271 1.09 17.42 16.86
CA GLY A 271 -0.03 16.73 16.18
C GLY A 271 -0.60 15.57 17.01
N PRO A 272 -1.53 14.78 16.44
CA PRO A 272 -2.25 13.72 17.17
C PRO A 272 -1.32 12.61 17.63
N GLY A 273 -1.66 11.97 18.76
CA GLY A 273 -0.91 10.84 19.30
C GLY A 273 -1.12 9.54 18.50
N PRO A 274 -0.29 8.50 18.70
CA PRO A 274 -0.42 7.23 17.97
C PRO A 274 -1.82 6.58 18.11
N LEU A 275 -2.33 6.43 19.34
CA LEU A 275 -3.65 5.85 19.57
C LEU A 275 -4.78 6.69 18.97
N GLU A 276 -4.67 8.02 19.03
CA GLU A 276 -5.66 8.94 18.47
C GLU A 276 -5.79 8.75 16.96
N MET A 277 -4.65 8.68 16.24
CA MET A 277 -4.65 8.39 14.81
C MET A 277 -5.31 7.06 14.48
N VAL A 278 -5.05 6.01 15.28
CA VAL A 278 -5.65 4.69 15.07
C VAL A 278 -7.16 4.74 15.31
N VAL A 279 -7.60 5.23 16.48
CA VAL A 279 -9.01 5.27 16.87
C VAL A 279 -9.84 6.08 15.87
N GLU A 280 -9.35 7.22 15.42
CA GLU A 280 -10.06 8.06 14.44
C GLU A 280 -10.16 7.37 13.08
N THR A 281 -9.09 6.67 12.65
CA THR A 281 -9.10 5.88 11.42
C THR A 281 -10.13 4.75 11.48
N LEU A 282 -10.10 3.97 12.56
CA LEU A 282 -11.01 2.84 12.76
C LEU A 282 -12.46 3.29 12.88
N ASP A 283 -12.71 4.40 13.57
CA ASP A 283 -14.05 4.96 13.72
C ASP A 283 -14.64 5.34 12.37
N HIS A 284 -13.92 6.12 11.56
CA HIS A 284 -14.38 6.52 10.23
C HIS A 284 -14.52 5.34 9.27
N MET A 285 -13.59 4.38 9.29
CA MET A 285 -13.71 3.17 8.48
C MET A 285 -14.92 2.30 8.87
N SER A 286 -15.19 2.11 10.16
CA SER A 286 -16.33 1.31 10.64
C SER A 286 -17.69 1.94 10.29
N ARG A 287 -17.73 3.26 10.14
CA ARG A 287 -18.91 4.01 9.69
C ARG A 287 -19.05 4.06 8.17
N GLY A 288 -17.95 4.03 7.42
CA GLY A 288 -17.94 4.11 5.96
C GLY A 288 -18.59 2.91 5.26
N GLY A 289 -18.79 3.05 3.95
CA GLY A 289 -19.23 1.95 3.08
C GLY A 289 -18.11 0.95 2.74
N ILE A 290 -16.85 1.25 3.09
CA ILE A 290 -15.75 0.27 3.08
C ILE A 290 -16.03 -0.93 4.00
N ARG A 291 -16.86 -0.73 5.04
CA ARG A 291 -17.38 -1.78 5.92
C ARG A 291 -18.70 -2.29 5.36
N ASP A 292 -18.83 -3.58 5.07
CA ASP A 292 -20.10 -4.15 4.63
C ASP A 292 -21.09 -4.21 5.79
N HIS A 293 -22.10 -3.33 5.75
CA HIS A 293 -22.98 -3.15 6.88
C HIS A 293 -23.95 -4.30 7.17
N LEU A 294 -24.06 -5.27 6.25
CA LEU A 294 -25.00 -6.39 6.37
C LEU A 294 -24.30 -7.70 6.75
N ALA A 295 -23.22 -8.08 6.06
CA ALA A 295 -22.52 -9.35 6.32
C ALA A 295 -21.17 -9.20 7.06
N GLY A 296 -20.69 -7.98 7.29
CA GLY A 296 -19.36 -7.75 7.82
C GLY A 296 -18.25 -7.96 6.79
N GLY A 297 -17.01 -7.88 7.27
CA GLY A 297 -15.84 -7.80 6.41
C GLY A 297 -15.68 -6.42 5.77
N TYR A 298 -14.46 -6.15 5.33
CA TYR A 298 -14.06 -4.89 4.73
C TYR A 298 -13.70 -5.09 3.26
N HIS A 299 -14.09 -4.10 2.46
CA HIS A 299 -13.63 -3.91 1.10
C HIS A 299 -12.19 -3.36 1.10
N ARG A 300 -11.47 -3.60 0.01
CA ARG A 300 -10.03 -3.33 -0.06
C ARG A 300 -9.67 -1.85 0.15
N TYR A 301 -10.43 -0.93 -0.44
CA TYR A 301 -10.18 0.50 -0.33
C TYR A 301 -11.41 1.34 -0.68
N SER A 302 -11.38 2.60 -0.29
CA SER A 302 -12.39 3.60 -0.63
C SER A 302 -11.98 4.43 -1.84
N THR A 303 -12.91 4.72 -2.73
CA THR A 303 -12.72 5.66 -3.86
C THR A 303 -12.67 7.12 -3.42
N ASP A 304 -13.22 7.41 -2.25
CA ASP A 304 -13.31 8.75 -1.68
C ASP A 304 -12.63 8.87 -0.30
N ARG A 305 -12.34 10.11 0.09
CA ARG A 305 -11.68 10.48 1.35
C ARG A 305 -12.46 10.09 2.61
N SER A 306 -13.79 10.02 2.52
CA SER A 306 -14.70 9.81 3.66
C SER A 306 -15.03 8.35 3.94
N TRP A 307 -14.42 7.41 3.20
CA TRP A 307 -14.66 5.96 3.29
C TRP A 307 -16.06 5.52 2.84
N ALA A 308 -16.80 6.38 2.15
CA ALA A 308 -18.22 6.17 1.86
C ALA A 308 -18.46 5.16 0.74
N VAL A 309 -17.64 5.18 -0.31
CA VAL A 309 -17.82 4.37 -1.53
C VAL A 309 -16.60 3.49 -1.73
N PRO A 310 -16.70 2.17 -1.50
CA PRO A 310 -15.59 1.26 -1.72
C PRO A 310 -15.36 0.97 -3.20
N HIS A 311 -14.18 0.46 -3.51
CA HIS A 311 -14.07 -0.57 -4.54
C HIS A 311 -14.44 -1.91 -3.91
N PHE A 312 -15.43 -2.60 -4.48
CA PHE A 312 -16.18 -3.66 -3.79
C PHE A 312 -15.46 -5.00 -3.62
N GLU A 313 -14.21 -5.09 -4.06
CA GLU A 313 -13.32 -6.23 -3.82
C GLU A 313 -13.14 -6.48 -2.32
N LYS A 314 -13.22 -7.74 -1.88
CA LYS A 314 -12.88 -8.15 -0.50
C LYS A 314 -11.78 -9.20 -0.51
N MET A 315 -10.66 -8.86 0.13
CA MET A 315 -9.47 -9.71 0.19
C MET A 315 -9.32 -10.37 1.55
N LEU A 316 -8.87 -11.63 1.57
CA LEU A 316 -8.52 -12.33 2.80
C LEU A 316 -7.45 -11.59 3.59
N TYR A 317 -6.39 -11.10 2.93
CA TYR A 317 -5.28 -10.46 3.62
C TYR A 317 -5.65 -9.09 4.23
N ASP A 318 -6.53 -8.32 3.59
CA ASP A 318 -7.01 -7.05 4.14
C ASP A 318 -7.84 -7.32 5.40
N ASN A 319 -8.75 -8.30 5.31
CA ASN A 319 -9.60 -8.69 6.44
C ASN A 319 -8.79 -9.33 7.58
N ALA A 320 -7.79 -10.16 7.29
CA ALA A 320 -6.89 -10.75 8.29
C ALA A 320 -6.19 -9.67 9.10
N GLN A 321 -5.55 -8.71 8.41
CA GLN A 321 -4.79 -7.65 9.06
C GLN A 321 -5.72 -6.69 9.83
N LEU A 322 -6.87 -6.33 9.27
CA LEU A 322 -7.84 -5.48 9.96
C LEU A 322 -8.44 -6.16 11.20
N ALA A 323 -8.73 -7.46 11.13
CA ALA A 323 -9.18 -8.19 12.31
C ALA A 323 -8.13 -8.15 13.43
N ALA A 324 -6.85 -8.33 13.11
CA ALA A 324 -5.77 -8.18 14.08
C ALA A 324 -5.71 -6.76 14.68
N VAL A 325 -5.81 -5.71 13.84
CA VAL A 325 -5.85 -4.30 14.30
C VAL A 325 -7.03 -4.05 15.25
N PHE A 326 -8.23 -4.52 14.91
CA PHE A 326 -9.41 -4.33 15.76
C PHE A 326 -9.31 -5.10 17.09
N VAL A 327 -8.77 -6.32 17.07
CA VAL A 327 -8.52 -7.09 18.30
C VAL A 327 -7.51 -6.36 19.20
N GLU A 328 -6.42 -5.85 18.64
CA GLU A 328 -5.42 -5.10 19.41
C GLU A 328 -5.96 -3.75 19.91
N ALA A 329 -6.72 -3.03 19.09
CA ALA A 329 -7.39 -1.80 19.52
C ALA A 329 -8.37 -2.07 20.68
N TYR A 330 -9.11 -3.19 20.66
CA TYR A 330 -9.94 -3.60 21.79
C TYR A 330 -9.10 -3.90 23.03
N GLU A 331 -8.00 -4.65 22.89
CA GLU A 331 -7.10 -4.99 24.00
C GLU A 331 -6.54 -3.74 24.69
N GLN A 332 -6.16 -2.73 23.92
CA GLN A 332 -5.55 -1.51 24.45
C GLN A 332 -6.58 -0.49 24.99
N THR A 333 -7.79 -0.44 24.43
CA THR A 333 -8.79 0.61 24.79
C THR A 333 -9.95 0.11 25.64
N GLY A 334 -10.29 -1.18 25.56
CA GLY A 334 -11.50 -1.76 26.14
C GLY A 334 -12.80 -1.30 25.48
N ASP A 335 -12.75 -0.59 24.33
CA ASP A 335 -13.94 -0.15 23.61
C ASP A 335 -14.58 -1.31 22.82
N GLU A 336 -15.75 -1.76 23.27
CA GLU A 336 -16.49 -2.88 22.67
C GLU A 336 -16.81 -2.68 21.18
N ARG A 337 -16.75 -1.46 20.63
CA ARG A 337 -16.90 -1.24 19.17
C ARG A 337 -15.86 -2.03 18.38
N TRP A 338 -14.60 -2.02 18.82
CA TRP A 338 -13.52 -2.71 18.10
C TRP A 338 -13.67 -4.22 18.18
N ARG A 339 -14.13 -4.74 19.32
CA ARG A 339 -14.49 -6.14 19.45
C ARG A 339 -15.59 -6.54 18.45
N HIS A 340 -16.67 -5.76 18.36
CA HIS A 340 -17.75 -6.08 17.42
C HIS A 340 -17.29 -6.04 15.95
N GLU A 341 -16.43 -5.10 15.56
CA GLU A 341 -15.89 -5.08 14.19
C GLU A 341 -14.95 -6.26 13.90
N ALA A 342 -14.12 -6.67 14.86
CA ALA A 342 -13.33 -7.90 14.72
C ALA A 342 -14.23 -9.14 14.57
N GLU A 343 -15.25 -9.29 15.42
CA GLU A 343 -16.23 -10.38 15.34
C GLU A 343 -16.97 -10.41 14.00
N ALA A 344 -17.30 -9.24 13.44
CA ALA A 344 -17.94 -9.12 12.13
C ALA A 344 -17.04 -9.60 10.99
N ILE A 345 -15.73 -9.29 11.03
CA ILE A 345 -14.77 -9.81 10.05
C ILE A 345 -14.65 -11.33 10.17
N PHE A 346 -14.49 -11.87 11.40
CA PHE A 346 -14.36 -13.32 11.58
C PHE A 346 -15.62 -14.08 11.17
N THR A 347 -16.80 -13.49 11.35
CA THR A 347 -18.07 -14.06 10.88
C THR A 347 -18.11 -14.09 9.36
N PHE A 348 -17.74 -12.99 8.70
CA PHE A 348 -17.66 -12.93 7.23
C PHE A 348 -16.71 -14.00 6.67
N VAL A 349 -15.50 -14.13 7.24
CA VAL A 349 -14.50 -15.11 6.82
C VAL A 349 -15.01 -16.54 7.02
N ALA A 350 -15.60 -16.83 8.19
CA ALA A 350 -16.14 -18.14 8.51
C ALA A 350 -17.29 -18.55 7.56
N GLU A 351 -18.17 -17.61 7.21
CA GLU A 351 -19.34 -17.89 6.37
C GLU A 351 -19.03 -17.89 4.87
N THR A 352 -18.02 -17.14 4.43
CA THR A 352 -17.83 -16.82 3.00
C THR A 352 -16.48 -17.22 2.44
N LEU A 353 -15.40 -17.13 3.23
CA LEU A 353 -14.03 -17.33 2.78
C LEU A 353 -13.36 -18.56 3.41
N THR A 354 -14.13 -19.51 3.95
CA THR A 354 -13.58 -20.72 4.57
C THR A 354 -13.84 -21.94 3.70
N ASP A 355 -12.76 -22.63 3.35
CA ASP A 355 -12.80 -23.96 2.73
C ASP A 355 -13.31 -24.98 3.77
N PRO A 356 -14.31 -25.82 3.45
CA PRO A 356 -14.70 -26.94 4.30
C PRO A 356 -13.54 -27.84 4.74
N GLU A 357 -12.46 -27.94 3.95
CA GLU A 357 -11.26 -28.70 4.30
C GLU A 357 -10.40 -28.02 5.38
N GLY A 358 -10.52 -26.70 5.55
CA GLY A 358 -9.94 -25.95 6.67
C GLY A 358 -9.17 -24.69 6.30
N GLY A 359 -8.68 -24.56 5.06
CA GLY A 359 -8.05 -23.34 4.58
C GLY A 359 -9.02 -22.17 4.39
N PHE A 360 -8.48 -21.00 4.09
CA PHE A 360 -9.24 -19.79 3.76
C PHE A 360 -9.00 -19.40 2.30
N TYR A 361 -10.11 -19.11 1.61
CA TYR A 361 -10.14 -18.64 0.22
C TYR A 361 -9.64 -17.21 0.08
N SER A 362 -9.13 -16.89 -1.11
CA SER A 362 -8.40 -15.66 -1.38
C SER A 362 -9.29 -14.40 -1.39
N THR A 363 -10.34 -14.37 -2.23
CA THR A 363 -11.05 -13.10 -2.52
C THR A 363 -12.49 -13.27 -2.96
N LEU A 364 -13.26 -12.18 -2.85
CA LEU A 364 -14.51 -11.97 -3.61
C LEU A 364 -14.31 -10.85 -4.63
N ASP A 365 -14.86 -11.07 -5.83
CA ASP A 365 -14.85 -10.09 -6.91
C ASP A 365 -15.58 -8.79 -6.53
N ALA A 366 -15.16 -7.69 -7.17
CA ALA A 366 -15.82 -6.39 -7.10
C ALA A 366 -17.06 -6.32 -7.99
N GLU A 367 -17.16 -7.14 -9.04
CA GLU A 367 -18.27 -7.12 -9.99
C GLU A 367 -19.25 -8.30 -9.87
N THR A 368 -20.48 -8.07 -10.35
CA THR A 368 -21.51 -9.08 -10.57
C THR A 368 -22.19 -8.73 -11.89
N ASP A 369 -22.23 -9.66 -12.84
CA ASP A 369 -22.73 -9.42 -14.22
C ASP A 369 -22.07 -8.23 -14.94
N GLY A 370 -20.80 -7.96 -14.65
CA GLY A 370 -20.05 -6.84 -15.24
C GLY A 370 -20.40 -5.46 -14.66
N GLU A 371 -21.25 -5.39 -13.63
CA GLU A 371 -21.52 -4.18 -12.84
C GLU A 371 -20.75 -4.20 -11.52
N GLU A 372 -19.91 -3.19 -11.26
CA GLU A 372 -19.18 -3.06 -10.00
C GLU A 372 -20.16 -2.78 -8.84
N GLY A 373 -20.04 -3.55 -7.75
CA GLY A 373 -20.82 -3.34 -6.54
C GLY A 373 -22.30 -3.72 -6.60
N ALA A 374 -22.82 -4.23 -7.73
CA ALA A 374 -24.25 -4.55 -7.91
C ALA A 374 -24.83 -5.46 -6.83
N TYR A 375 -24.03 -6.40 -6.30
CA TYR A 375 -24.42 -7.24 -5.18
C TYR A 375 -24.66 -6.45 -3.87
N TYR A 376 -23.90 -5.38 -3.64
CA TYR A 376 -23.82 -4.66 -2.35
C TYR A 376 -24.71 -3.42 -2.27
N VAL A 377 -24.97 -2.75 -3.39
CA VAL A 377 -25.71 -1.48 -3.44
C VAL A 377 -27.23 -1.67 -3.40
N TRP A 378 -27.94 -0.62 -2.97
CA TRP A 378 -29.40 -0.64 -2.78
C TRP A 378 -30.05 0.61 -3.35
N SER A 379 -31.26 0.49 -3.89
CA SER A 379 -32.17 1.64 -4.01
C SER A 379 -33.07 1.73 -2.78
N ARG A 380 -33.63 2.93 -2.51
CA ARG A 380 -34.62 3.10 -1.45
C ARG A 380 -35.84 2.20 -1.65
N ASP A 381 -36.29 2.05 -2.90
CA ASP A 381 -37.41 1.17 -3.27
C ASP A 381 -37.12 -0.30 -2.95
N GLN A 382 -35.89 -0.79 -3.19
CA GLN A 382 -35.50 -2.15 -2.82
C GLN A 382 -35.50 -2.35 -1.30
N VAL A 383 -35.06 -1.35 -0.53
CA VAL A 383 -35.13 -1.41 0.93
C VAL A 383 -36.57 -1.38 1.43
N GLU A 384 -37.45 -0.58 0.82
CA GLU A 384 -38.89 -0.58 1.12
C GLU A 384 -39.55 -1.92 0.79
N GLU A 385 -39.20 -2.56 -0.33
CA GLU A 385 -39.72 -3.89 -0.69
C GLU A 385 -39.37 -4.94 0.37
N VAL A 386 -38.15 -4.89 0.91
CA VAL A 386 -37.67 -5.86 1.90
C VAL A 386 -38.19 -5.55 3.31
N LEU A 387 -38.12 -4.29 3.74
CA LEU A 387 -38.46 -3.87 5.10
C LEU A 387 -39.96 -3.58 5.27
N GLY A 388 -40.65 -3.27 4.19
CA GLY A 388 -41.98 -2.64 4.18
C GLY A 388 -41.88 -1.13 4.45
N GLY A 389 -42.90 -0.37 4.05
CA GLY A 389 -43.00 1.04 4.40
C GLY A 389 -43.28 1.28 5.90
N GLY A 390 -43.14 2.52 6.34
CA GLY A 390 -43.45 2.94 7.73
C GLY A 390 -42.21 3.06 8.61
N GLU A 391 -42.36 2.82 9.91
CA GLU A 391 -41.35 3.18 10.92
C GLU A 391 -39.99 2.48 10.72
N ASP A 392 -39.98 1.21 10.26
CA ASP A 392 -38.75 0.46 10.04
C ASP A 392 -37.95 1.00 8.85
N LEU A 393 -38.61 1.36 7.74
CA LEU A 393 -37.97 2.00 6.59
C LEU A 393 -37.39 3.36 6.98
N GLU A 394 -38.17 4.21 7.63
CA GLU A 394 -37.72 5.56 8.01
C GLU A 394 -36.58 5.50 9.04
N LEU A 395 -36.62 4.55 9.98
CA LEU A 395 -35.50 4.31 10.89
C LEU A 395 -34.25 3.87 10.15
N PHE A 396 -34.36 2.87 9.28
CA PHE A 396 -33.22 2.33 8.55
C PHE A 396 -32.64 3.36 7.58
N ALA A 397 -33.50 4.10 6.86
CA ALA A 397 -33.11 5.12 5.90
C ALA A 397 -32.32 6.26 6.57
N ARG A 398 -32.80 6.72 7.72
CA ARG A 398 -32.08 7.72 8.51
C ARG A 398 -30.71 7.21 8.97
N VAL A 399 -30.67 5.98 9.50
CA VAL A 399 -29.44 5.44 10.09
C VAL A 399 -28.36 5.16 9.05
N TYR A 400 -28.77 4.63 7.89
CA TYR A 400 -27.85 4.18 6.85
C TYR A 400 -27.68 5.16 5.68
N GLY A 401 -28.21 6.39 5.81
CA GLY A 401 -27.99 7.47 4.85
C GLY A 401 -28.85 7.43 3.59
N LEU A 402 -29.98 6.72 3.57
CA LEU A 402 -30.90 6.67 2.41
C LEU A 402 -31.86 7.87 2.35
N ASP A 403 -31.84 8.75 3.34
CA ASP A 403 -32.56 10.04 3.30
C ASP A 403 -31.78 11.14 2.55
N GLY A 404 -30.50 10.90 2.28
CA GLY A 404 -29.68 11.79 1.46
C GLY A 404 -29.79 11.49 -0.04
N GLU A 405 -28.99 12.20 -0.83
CA GLU A 405 -28.80 11.90 -2.25
C GLU A 405 -28.11 10.54 -2.43
N PRO A 406 -28.41 9.77 -3.48
CA PRO A 406 -27.69 8.55 -3.82
C PRO A 406 -26.18 8.80 -3.91
N ASN A 407 -25.39 7.98 -3.21
CA ASN A 407 -23.94 8.12 -3.15
C ASN A 407 -23.19 7.22 -4.16
N PHE A 408 -23.92 6.41 -4.96
CA PHE A 408 -23.34 5.54 -5.98
C PHE A 408 -24.08 5.62 -7.31
N GLU A 409 -23.34 5.91 -8.37
CA GLU A 409 -23.83 5.99 -9.77
C GLU A 409 -25.10 6.84 -9.98
N GLY A 410 -25.36 7.80 -9.08
CA GLY A 410 -26.47 8.75 -9.16
C GLY A 410 -27.86 8.19 -8.81
N GLU A 411 -28.00 6.88 -8.61
CA GLU A 411 -29.30 6.24 -8.39
C GLU A 411 -29.32 5.23 -7.23
N ARG A 412 -28.14 4.80 -6.75
CA ARG A 412 -28.00 3.72 -5.77
C ARG A 412 -27.24 4.20 -4.52
N TYR A 413 -27.39 3.45 -3.44
CA TYR A 413 -26.82 3.71 -2.13
C TYR A 413 -25.86 2.59 -1.72
N VAL A 414 -24.65 2.99 -1.34
CA VAL A 414 -23.79 2.23 -0.44
C VAL A 414 -24.22 2.57 0.99
N LEU A 415 -24.60 1.52 1.73
CA LEU A 415 -24.95 1.66 3.14
C LEU A 415 -23.73 2.15 3.91
N HIS A 416 -23.90 3.22 4.69
CA HIS A 416 -22.87 3.79 5.57
C HIS A 416 -23.58 4.44 6.76
N LEU A 417 -22.86 4.80 7.81
CA LEU A 417 -23.38 5.54 8.97
C LEU A 417 -22.95 7.01 8.84
N PRO A 418 -23.83 7.94 8.42
CA PRO A 418 -23.46 9.35 8.22
C PRO A 418 -22.96 10.02 9.51
N GLU A 419 -23.51 9.58 10.65
CA GLU A 419 -23.17 10.06 11.99
C GLU A 419 -22.88 8.87 12.93
N PRO A 420 -22.11 9.05 14.01
CA PRO A 420 -21.91 8.01 15.00
C PRO A 420 -23.23 7.46 15.55
N LEU A 421 -23.33 6.13 15.69
CA LEU A 421 -24.56 5.45 16.13
C LEU A 421 -25.08 5.99 17.48
N ALA A 422 -24.18 6.46 18.34
CA ALA A 422 -24.53 7.06 19.62
C ALA A 422 -25.28 8.40 19.47
N GLU A 423 -24.84 9.26 18.56
CA GLU A 423 -25.49 10.54 18.26
C GLU A 423 -26.84 10.32 17.60
N GLN A 424 -26.90 9.37 16.67
CA GLN A 424 -28.15 8.99 16.02
C GLN A 424 -29.17 8.41 17.02
N ALA A 425 -28.72 7.60 17.97
CA ALA A 425 -29.58 7.08 19.04
C ALA A 425 -30.12 8.22 19.92
N GLU A 426 -29.28 9.18 20.30
CA GLU A 426 -29.71 10.36 21.06
C GLU A 426 -30.75 11.18 20.30
N ALA A 427 -30.51 11.45 19.01
CA ALA A 427 -31.44 12.19 18.15
C ALA A 427 -32.81 11.49 17.98
N LEU A 428 -32.85 10.17 18.13
CA LEU A 428 -34.05 9.34 18.10
C LEU A 428 -34.68 9.13 19.49
N GLY A 429 -34.08 9.67 20.56
CA GLY A 429 -34.53 9.45 21.94
C GLY A 429 -34.36 8.01 22.43
N LEU A 430 -33.38 7.28 21.87
CA LEU A 430 -33.04 5.90 22.19
C LEU A 430 -31.65 5.82 22.85
N THR A 431 -31.35 4.68 23.47
CA THR A 431 -29.97 4.35 23.82
C THR A 431 -29.30 3.63 22.65
N PRO A 432 -27.96 3.67 22.51
CA PRO A 432 -27.25 2.96 21.44
C PRO A 432 -27.62 1.46 21.40
N LYS A 433 -27.74 0.83 22.57
CA LYS A 433 -28.14 -0.57 22.71
C LYS A 433 -29.57 -0.83 22.20
N LEU A 434 -30.52 0.07 22.45
CA LEU A 434 -31.89 -0.08 21.97
C LEU A 434 -31.99 0.16 20.47
N LEU A 435 -31.24 1.14 19.94
CA LEU A 435 -31.15 1.37 18.50
C LEU A 435 -30.59 0.12 17.80
N GLU A 436 -29.47 -0.41 18.28
CA GLU A 436 -28.84 -1.60 17.72
C GLU A 436 -29.77 -2.84 17.77
N ALA A 437 -30.51 -3.03 18.87
CA ALA A 437 -31.51 -4.09 18.98
C ALA A 437 -32.66 -3.97 17.96
N ARG A 438 -32.99 -2.75 17.51
CA ARG A 438 -33.96 -2.52 16.43
C ARG A 438 -33.36 -2.74 15.04
N LEU A 439 -32.10 -2.33 14.83
CA LEU A 439 -31.45 -2.44 13.52
C LEU A 439 -31.05 -3.88 13.16
N GLY A 440 -30.67 -4.69 14.14
CA GLY A 440 -30.23 -6.08 13.91
C GLY A 440 -31.21 -6.91 13.06
N PRO A 441 -32.51 -7.00 13.40
CA PRO A 441 -33.50 -7.69 12.59
C PRO A 441 -33.69 -7.11 11.18
N LEU A 442 -33.53 -5.80 11.01
CA LEU A 442 -33.66 -5.14 9.70
C LEU A 442 -32.47 -5.48 8.79
N ARG A 443 -31.24 -5.41 9.33
CA ARG A 443 -30.03 -5.86 8.63
C ARG A 443 -30.12 -7.33 8.23
N ALA A 444 -30.61 -8.19 9.11
CA ALA A 444 -30.78 -9.61 8.81
C ALA A 444 -31.75 -9.84 7.63
N ARG A 445 -32.89 -9.13 7.58
CA ARG A 445 -33.84 -9.22 6.45
C ARG A 445 -33.22 -8.75 5.14
N LEU A 446 -32.46 -7.65 5.17
CA LEU A 446 -31.75 -7.14 3.99
C LEU A 446 -30.63 -8.08 3.55
N LEU A 447 -29.91 -8.71 4.49
CA LEU A 447 -28.89 -9.71 4.17
C LEU A 447 -29.51 -10.93 3.47
N GLU A 448 -30.64 -11.44 3.98
CA GLU A 448 -31.36 -12.55 3.34
C GLU A 448 -31.86 -12.18 1.94
N ALA A 449 -32.35 -10.95 1.76
CA ALA A 449 -32.72 -10.43 0.44
C ALA A 449 -31.51 -10.19 -0.48
N ARG A 450 -30.32 -9.94 0.07
CA ARG A 450 -29.07 -9.85 -0.71
C ARG A 450 -28.58 -11.23 -1.15
N ARG A 451 -28.69 -12.24 -0.29
CA ARG A 451 -28.23 -13.62 -0.56
C ARG A 451 -28.95 -14.30 -1.73
N VAL A 452 -30.12 -13.79 -2.15
CA VAL A 452 -30.83 -14.29 -3.35
C VAL A 452 -30.41 -13.61 -4.65
N ARG A 453 -29.60 -12.56 -4.59
CA ARG A 453 -29.00 -11.92 -5.77
C ARG A 453 -27.88 -12.82 -6.31
N GLU A 454 -27.48 -12.59 -7.56
CA GLU A 454 -26.26 -13.17 -8.08
C GLU A 454 -25.06 -12.73 -7.22
N ALA A 455 -24.28 -13.69 -6.73
CA ALA A 455 -23.18 -13.42 -5.84
C ALA A 455 -21.91 -13.05 -6.63
N PRO A 456 -21.04 -12.19 -6.10
CA PRO A 456 -19.73 -11.96 -6.69
C PRO A 456 -18.95 -13.27 -6.77
N ARG A 457 -18.13 -13.40 -7.82
CA ARG A 457 -17.32 -14.60 -8.01
C ARG A 457 -16.34 -14.76 -6.85
N LEU A 458 -16.25 -15.98 -6.33
CA LEU A 458 -15.29 -16.38 -5.30
C LEU A 458 -14.01 -16.88 -5.97
N ASP A 459 -12.87 -16.31 -5.61
CA ASP A 459 -11.56 -16.95 -5.83
C ASP A 459 -11.29 -17.92 -4.68
N ASP A 460 -11.64 -19.18 -4.92
CA ASP A 460 -11.52 -20.31 -4.00
C ASP A 460 -10.09 -20.87 -3.92
N LYS A 461 -9.08 -20.14 -4.41
CA LYS A 461 -7.67 -20.48 -4.21
C LYS A 461 -7.29 -20.24 -2.74
N VAL A 462 -6.52 -21.16 -2.17
CA VAL A 462 -5.89 -20.99 -0.86
C VAL A 462 -4.44 -20.58 -1.08
N LEU A 463 -4.01 -19.49 -0.44
CA LEU A 463 -2.63 -19.00 -0.47
C LEU A 463 -1.98 -19.09 0.91
N THR A 464 -0.80 -19.71 0.98
CA THR A 464 -0.08 -19.96 2.24
C THR A 464 0.16 -18.69 3.04
N SER A 465 0.71 -17.65 2.41
CA SER A 465 0.97 -16.34 3.04
C SER A 465 -0.28 -15.71 3.66
N TRP A 466 -1.38 -15.60 2.90
CA TRP A 466 -2.60 -14.92 3.37
C TRP A 466 -3.29 -15.70 4.48
N ASN A 467 -3.26 -17.02 4.40
CA ASN A 467 -3.75 -17.87 5.48
C ASN A 467 -2.89 -17.74 6.74
N GLY A 468 -1.57 -17.58 6.61
CA GLY A 468 -0.68 -17.29 7.74
C GLY A 468 -1.10 -16.03 8.52
N LEU A 469 -1.46 -14.95 7.81
CA LEU A 469 -1.99 -13.73 8.42
C LEU A 469 -3.34 -13.97 9.12
N MET A 470 -4.25 -14.74 8.50
CA MET A 470 -5.56 -15.02 9.09
C MET A 470 -5.45 -15.95 10.32
N ILE A 471 -4.54 -16.92 10.30
CA ILE A 471 -4.22 -17.77 11.46
C ILE A 471 -3.73 -16.90 12.62
N ALA A 472 -2.86 -15.91 12.36
CA ALA A 472 -2.42 -14.96 13.38
C ALA A 472 -3.60 -14.17 13.97
N ALA A 473 -4.48 -13.64 13.13
CA ALA A 473 -5.64 -12.87 13.58
C ALA A 473 -6.62 -13.70 14.44
N TYR A 474 -6.94 -14.93 14.02
CA TYR A 474 -7.77 -15.84 14.83
C TYR A 474 -7.10 -16.24 16.15
N SER A 475 -5.77 -16.44 16.14
CA SER A 475 -5.01 -16.76 17.35
C SER A 475 -5.06 -15.60 18.36
N ASP A 476 -4.95 -14.37 17.88
CA ASP A 476 -5.07 -13.16 18.70
C ASP A 476 -6.49 -12.97 19.24
N ALA A 477 -7.49 -13.22 18.40
CA ALA A 477 -8.88 -13.18 18.82
C ALA A 477 -9.18 -14.21 19.91
N HIS A 478 -8.63 -15.43 19.81
CA HIS A 478 -8.75 -16.42 20.89
C HIS A 478 -8.13 -15.90 22.19
N ARG A 479 -6.90 -15.39 22.12
CA ARG A 479 -6.16 -14.87 23.28
C ARG A 479 -6.87 -13.71 23.97
N VAL A 480 -7.43 -12.78 23.20
CA VAL A 480 -8.01 -11.51 23.71
C VAL A 480 -9.50 -11.64 24.00
N LEU A 481 -10.27 -12.23 23.08
CA LEU A 481 -11.74 -12.32 23.20
C LEU A 481 -12.20 -13.56 23.97
N GLY A 482 -11.32 -14.57 24.11
CA GLY A 482 -11.58 -15.75 24.95
C GLY A 482 -12.59 -16.74 24.37
N GLU A 483 -12.86 -16.69 23.06
CA GLU A 483 -13.78 -17.62 22.40
C GLU A 483 -13.07 -18.80 21.73
N GLU A 484 -13.60 -20.00 21.94
CA GLU A 484 -13.00 -21.28 21.51
C GLU A 484 -13.01 -21.47 19.99
N ARG A 485 -14.06 -20.98 19.33
CA ARG A 485 -14.23 -21.07 17.87
C ARG A 485 -13.06 -20.45 17.09
N TYR A 486 -12.39 -19.46 17.67
CA TYR A 486 -11.26 -18.80 17.03
C TYR A 486 -9.99 -19.66 17.07
N ARG A 487 -9.73 -20.36 18.19
CA ARG A 487 -8.65 -21.35 18.26
C ARG A 487 -8.89 -22.49 17.26
N GLU A 488 -10.12 -23.01 17.23
CA GLU A 488 -10.49 -24.12 16.33
C GLU A 488 -10.31 -23.75 14.85
N ALA A 489 -10.67 -22.52 14.45
CA ALA A 489 -10.46 -22.04 13.09
C ALA A 489 -8.96 -21.92 12.75
N ALA A 490 -8.15 -21.34 13.64
CA ALA A 490 -6.71 -21.19 13.45
C ALA A 490 -6.00 -22.55 13.34
N GLU A 491 -6.33 -23.50 14.21
CA GLU A 491 -5.76 -24.86 14.19
C GLU A 491 -6.11 -25.61 12.92
N ARG A 492 -7.38 -25.57 12.48
CA ARG A 492 -7.82 -26.23 11.25
C ARG A 492 -7.10 -25.69 10.03
N ALA A 493 -6.96 -24.37 9.91
CA ALA A 493 -6.23 -23.76 8.81
C ALA A 493 -4.74 -24.11 8.85
N ALA A 494 -4.10 -24.04 10.02
CA ALA A 494 -2.70 -24.42 10.17
C ALA A 494 -2.45 -25.89 9.77
N ASP A 495 -3.30 -26.80 10.24
CA ASP A 495 -3.19 -28.22 9.91
C ASP A 495 -3.43 -28.49 8.43
N PHE A 496 -4.41 -27.80 7.83
CA PHE A 496 -4.69 -27.89 6.40
C PHE A 496 -3.46 -27.47 5.57
N LEU A 497 -2.85 -26.33 5.87
CA LEU A 497 -1.67 -25.85 5.15
C LEU A 497 -0.49 -26.80 5.30
N LEU A 498 -0.20 -27.25 6.52
CA LEU A 498 0.92 -28.14 6.80
C LEU A 498 0.76 -29.53 6.17
N ALA A 499 -0.49 -29.98 5.99
CA ALA A 499 -0.79 -31.26 5.34
C ALA A 499 -0.78 -31.19 3.81
N ASN A 500 -1.26 -30.09 3.22
CA ASN A 500 -1.54 -30.03 1.77
C ASN A 500 -0.59 -29.12 0.98
N LEU A 501 0.07 -28.16 1.64
CA LEU A 501 0.97 -27.19 0.99
C LEU A 501 2.42 -27.36 1.44
N ARG A 502 2.80 -28.57 1.88
CA ARG A 502 4.20 -28.97 2.07
C ARG A 502 4.65 -29.96 1.01
N THR A 503 5.89 -29.81 0.57
CA THR A 503 6.58 -30.79 -0.26
C THR A 503 7.16 -31.92 0.60
N ASP A 504 7.49 -33.06 -0.03
CA ASP A 504 8.06 -34.23 0.66
C ASP A 504 9.40 -33.92 1.36
N ASP A 505 10.17 -32.95 0.85
CA ASP A 505 11.43 -32.49 1.46
C ASP A 505 11.23 -31.38 2.51
N GLY A 506 9.96 -31.05 2.82
CA GLY A 506 9.57 -30.14 3.89
C GLY A 506 9.47 -28.67 3.50
N GLY A 507 9.69 -28.31 2.24
CA GLY A 507 9.43 -26.96 1.71
C GLY A 507 7.94 -26.65 1.59
N LEU A 508 7.61 -25.38 1.34
CA LEU A 508 6.24 -24.91 1.15
C LEU A 508 5.87 -24.74 -0.32
N LEU A 509 4.59 -24.94 -0.61
CA LEU A 509 3.94 -24.55 -1.85
C LEU A 509 3.10 -23.29 -1.60
N ARG A 510 2.92 -22.49 -2.63
CA ARG A 510 2.19 -21.22 -2.50
C ARG A 510 0.69 -21.38 -2.54
N SER A 511 0.21 -22.17 -3.51
CA SER A 511 -1.19 -22.16 -3.90
C SER A 511 -1.77 -23.57 -3.85
N TYR A 512 -2.99 -23.67 -3.35
CA TYR A 512 -3.83 -24.87 -3.41
C TYR A 512 -5.19 -24.53 -3.97
N ARG A 513 -5.70 -25.36 -4.87
CA ARG A 513 -7.08 -25.29 -5.34
C ARG A 513 -7.53 -26.64 -5.89
N GLN A 514 -8.74 -27.06 -5.53
CA GLN A 514 -9.37 -28.30 -6.04
C GLN A 514 -8.47 -29.55 -5.95
N GLY A 515 -7.81 -29.75 -4.81
CA GLY A 515 -6.96 -30.93 -4.58
C GLY A 515 -5.55 -30.82 -5.17
N GLN A 516 -5.21 -29.70 -5.81
CA GLN A 516 -3.89 -29.49 -6.42
C GLN A 516 -3.15 -28.36 -5.72
N ALA A 517 -2.04 -28.71 -5.05
CA ALA A 517 -1.03 -27.75 -4.60
C ALA A 517 0.02 -27.53 -5.70
N LYS A 518 0.37 -26.28 -5.97
CA LYS A 518 1.37 -25.93 -6.99
C LYS A 518 2.16 -24.67 -6.62
N LEU A 519 3.23 -24.48 -7.39
CA LEU A 519 4.20 -23.37 -7.31
C LEU A 519 5.01 -23.36 -6.02
N ALA A 520 6.32 -23.14 -6.17
CA ALA A 520 7.19 -22.96 -5.01
C ALA A 520 6.75 -21.73 -4.20
N ALA A 521 6.84 -21.85 -2.88
CA ALA A 521 6.56 -20.75 -1.97
C ALA A 521 7.60 -19.62 -2.06
N TYR A 522 7.16 -18.41 -1.72
CA TYR A 522 8.00 -17.22 -1.61
C TYR A 522 8.30 -16.89 -0.15
N LEU A 523 9.15 -15.90 0.08
CA LEU A 523 9.50 -15.43 1.43
C LEU A 523 8.26 -15.19 2.31
N ASP A 524 7.24 -14.52 1.76
CA ASP A 524 6.00 -14.19 2.47
C ASP A 524 5.26 -15.45 2.97
N ASP A 525 5.26 -16.52 2.19
CA ASP A 525 4.58 -17.77 2.54
C ASP A 525 5.23 -18.42 3.77
N TYR A 526 6.57 -18.39 3.86
CA TYR A 526 7.30 -18.85 5.04
C TYR A 526 7.14 -17.90 6.23
N ALA A 527 7.39 -16.60 6.02
CA ALA A 527 7.37 -15.61 7.09
C ALA A 527 5.98 -15.49 7.74
N PHE A 528 4.91 -15.48 6.94
CA PHE A 528 3.56 -15.25 7.46
C PHE A 528 2.98 -16.52 8.08
N LEU A 529 3.27 -17.70 7.53
CA LEU A 529 2.85 -18.95 8.17
C LEU A 529 3.60 -19.17 9.49
N ALA A 530 4.91 -18.93 9.53
CA ALA A 530 5.67 -18.97 10.78
C ALA A 530 5.14 -17.96 11.81
N HIS A 531 4.78 -16.75 11.37
CA HIS A 531 4.11 -15.76 12.23
C HIS A 531 2.80 -16.31 12.80
N GLY A 532 1.89 -16.83 11.96
CA GLY A 532 0.64 -17.44 12.40
C GLY A 532 0.83 -18.58 13.40
N LEU A 533 1.78 -19.49 13.15
CA LEU A 533 2.10 -20.60 14.05
C LEU A 533 2.66 -20.14 15.39
N LEU A 534 3.51 -19.10 15.41
CA LEU A 534 4.01 -18.51 16.65
C LEU A 534 2.91 -17.81 17.45
N ARG A 535 1.99 -17.10 16.79
CA ARG A 535 0.82 -16.51 17.46
C ARG A 535 -0.10 -17.58 18.02
N LEU A 536 -0.32 -18.67 17.29
CA LEU A 536 -1.10 -19.80 17.75
C LEU A 536 -0.43 -20.50 18.95
N HIS A 537 0.89 -20.71 18.91
CA HIS A 537 1.66 -21.20 20.05
C HIS A 537 1.50 -20.28 21.26
N ALA A 538 1.67 -18.97 21.10
CA ALA A 538 1.54 -18.00 22.19
C ALA A 538 0.13 -17.98 22.81
N ALA A 539 -0.91 -18.20 21.99
CA ALA A 539 -2.30 -18.23 22.44
C ALA A 539 -2.68 -19.54 23.15
N THR A 540 -2.05 -20.67 22.81
CA THR A 540 -2.48 -22.01 23.25
C THR A 540 -1.48 -22.74 24.16
N GLY A 541 -0.20 -22.37 24.10
CA GLY A 541 0.90 -23.11 24.72
C GLY A 541 1.27 -24.41 23.97
N ASP A 542 0.82 -24.62 22.73
CA ASP A 542 1.16 -25.81 21.95
C ASP A 542 2.60 -25.77 21.42
N GLU A 543 3.50 -26.49 22.08
CA GLU A 543 4.91 -26.66 21.68
C GLU A 543 5.09 -27.26 20.27
N GLY A 544 4.10 -28.02 19.77
CA GLY A 544 4.14 -28.54 18.41
C GLY A 544 4.11 -27.42 17.37
N ARG A 545 3.34 -26.36 17.62
CA ARG A 545 3.30 -25.17 16.75
C ARG A 545 4.61 -24.38 16.78
N LEU A 546 5.28 -24.33 17.94
CA LEU A 546 6.60 -23.71 18.05
C LEU A 546 7.65 -24.46 17.22
N GLU A 547 7.69 -25.79 17.29
CA GLU A 547 8.64 -26.57 16.50
C GLU A 547 8.34 -26.47 14.99
N GLN A 548 7.06 -26.48 14.60
CA GLN A 548 6.67 -26.26 13.19
C GLN A 548 7.10 -24.88 12.69
N ALA A 549 6.91 -23.82 13.48
CA ALA A 549 7.41 -22.50 13.13
C ALA A 549 8.94 -22.49 13.01
N ARG A 550 9.64 -23.20 13.91
CA ARG A 550 11.10 -23.34 13.90
C ARG A 550 11.60 -24.00 12.61
N GLU A 551 10.98 -25.10 12.18
CA GLU A 551 11.30 -25.79 10.93
C GLU A 551 11.17 -24.85 9.73
N LEU A 552 10.06 -24.10 9.65
CA LEU A 552 9.81 -23.16 8.56
C LEU A 552 10.82 -22.00 8.56
N VAL A 553 11.14 -21.43 9.73
CA VAL A 553 12.12 -20.35 9.86
C VAL A 553 13.53 -20.83 9.49
N ASP A 554 13.91 -22.04 9.90
CA ASP A 554 15.21 -22.60 9.56
C ASP A 554 15.36 -22.80 8.05
N ARG A 555 14.29 -23.28 7.37
CA ARG A 555 14.26 -23.35 5.90
C ARG A 555 14.26 -21.98 5.25
N MET A 556 13.50 -21.02 5.78
CA MET A 556 13.49 -19.63 5.31
C MET A 556 14.90 -19.00 5.35
N ILE A 557 15.64 -19.22 6.44
CA ILE A 557 17.03 -18.76 6.55
C ILE A 557 17.93 -19.45 5.52
N ALA A 558 17.80 -20.77 5.36
CA ALA A 558 18.63 -21.53 4.45
C ALA A 558 18.45 -21.09 2.99
N ASP A 559 17.21 -20.90 2.55
CA ASP A 559 16.88 -20.76 1.12
C ASP A 559 16.81 -19.29 0.65
N PHE A 560 16.45 -18.37 1.56
CA PHE A 560 16.14 -16.98 1.20
C PHE A 560 17.13 -15.96 1.75
N ALA A 561 17.90 -16.26 2.80
CA ALA A 561 18.80 -15.27 3.40
C ALA A 561 19.93 -14.86 2.45
N ASP A 562 20.16 -13.55 2.34
CA ASP A 562 21.34 -13.02 1.66
C ASP A 562 22.53 -13.05 2.62
N THR A 563 23.40 -14.05 2.46
CA THR A 563 24.58 -14.22 3.31
C THR A 563 25.66 -13.16 3.08
N GLU A 564 25.61 -12.38 2.00
CA GLU A 564 26.60 -11.34 1.72
C GLU A 564 26.14 -9.98 2.24
N SER A 565 24.93 -9.56 1.86
CA SER A 565 24.43 -8.20 2.10
C SER A 565 23.30 -8.11 3.12
N GLY A 566 22.86 -9.23 3.71
CA GLY A 566 21.78 -9.27 4.69
C GLY A 566 20.38 -9.09 4.10
N GLY A 567 19.37 -9.35 4.93
CA GLY A 567 17.97 -9.46 4.51
C GLY A 567 17.68 -10.79 3.81
N PHE A 568 16.50 -10.89 3.22
CA PHE A 568 15.99 -12.08 2.56
C PHE A 568 15.52 -11.75 1.15
N PHE A 569 15.93 -12.57 0.18
CA PHE A 569 15.38 -12.55 -1.17
C PHE A 569 13.93 -13.02 -1.15
N PHE A 570 13.13 -12.50 -2.07
CA PHE A 570 11.73 -12.87 -2.18
C PHE A 570 11.51 -14.30 -2.70
N THR A 571 12.42 -14.78 -3.57
CA THR A 571 12.45 -16.16 -4.08
C THR A 571 13.64 -16.94 -3.50
N ALA A 572 13.51 -18.26 -3.38
CA ALA A 572 14.59 -19.17 -2.98
C ALA A 572 15.76 -19.14 -4.00
N ASP A 573 16.93 -19.66 -3.61
CA ASP A 573 18.12 -19.70 -4.46
C ASP A 573 18.04 -20.70 -5.62
N ASP A 574 17.20 -21.72 -5.50
CA ASP A 574 16.88 -22.73 -6.51
C ASP A 574 15.59 -22.43 -7.32
N HIS A 575 14.96 -21.28 -7.05
CA HIS A 575 13.75 -20.85 -7.77
C HIS A 575 14.05 -20.53 -9.25
N GLU A 576 13.00 -20.47 -10.08
CA GLU A 576 13.10 -20.00 -11.48
C GLU A 576 13.88 -18.68 -11.55
N SER A 577 14.94 -18.66 -12.36
CA SER A 577 15.79 -17.48 -12.52
C SER A 577 15.10 -16.40 -13.36
N LEU A 578 14.71 -15.31 -12.70
CA LEU A 578 14.16 -14.11 -13.34
C LEU A 578 15.20 -12.99 -13.50
N LEU A 579 14.79 -11.81 -13.97
CA LEU A 579 15.67 -10.67 -14.23
C LEU A 579 16.44 -10.20 -12.98
N ALA A 580 15.82 -10.32 -11.80
CA ALA A 580 16.36 -9.99 -10.49
C ALA A 580 15.64 -10.80 -9.40
N ARG A 581 16.28 -10.95 -8.24
CA ARG A 581 15.65 -11.45 -7.00
C ARG A 581 15.45 -10.25 -6.07
N PRO A 582 14.22 -9.75 -5.88
CA PRO A 582 13.99 -8.56 -5.06
C PRO A 582 14.16 -8.87 -3.57
N LYS A 583 14.53 -7.83 -2.81
CA LYS A 583 14.47 -7.78 -1.34
C LYS A 583 13.60 -6.59 -0.92
N ASP A 584 12.32 -6.61 -1.31
CA ASP A 584 11.43 -5.47 -1.10
C ASP A 584 11.23 -5.20 0.40
N PRO A 585 11.66 -4.04 0.93
CA PRO A 585 11.46 -3.71 2.33
C PRO A 585 10.11 -3.04 2.59
N ILE A 586 9.39 -2.60 1.55
CA ILE A 586 8.25 -1.71 1.69
C ILE A 586 7.02 -2.47 2.15
N ASP A 587 6.37 -1.97 3.20
CA ASP A 587 5.05 -2.44 3.60
C ASP A 587 3.99 -1.75 2.72
N GLY A 588 3.27 -2.52 1.91
CA GLY A 588 2.21 -2.05 1.03
C GLY A 588 0.83 -2.52 1.52
N ALA A 589 0.02 -3.06 0.61
CA ALA A 589 -1.23 -3.74 0.98
C ALA A 589 -1.00 -4.99 1.86
N LEU A 590 0.17 -5.61 1.69
CA LEU A 590 0.72 -6.63 2.56
C LEU A 590 1.96 -6.04 3.27
N PRO A 591 2.27 -6.47 4.50
CA PRO A 591 3.57 -6.20 5.07
C PRO A 591 4.65 -6.88 4.22
N SER A 592 5.87 -6.34 4.21
CA SER A 592 6.99 -7.00 3.54
C SER A 592 7.33 -8.32 4.24
N GLY A 593 7.61 -9.36 3.45
CA GLY A 593 8.17 -10.61 3.96
C GLY A 593 9.44 -10.41 4.78
N ASN A 594 10.27 -9.39 4.46
CA ASN A 594 11.45 -9.05 5.26
C ASN A 594 11.06 -8.45 6.63
N SER A 595 10.06 -7.56 6.67
CA SER A 595 9.54 -7.01 7.92
C SER A 595 9.04 -8.12 8.84
N VAL A 596 8.19 -9.01 8.32
CA VAL A 596 7.61 -10.11 9.12
C VAL A 596 8.66 -11.16 9.49
N ALA A 597 9.62 -11.45 8.61
CA ALA A 597 10.74 -12.35 8.93
C ALA A 597 11.55 -11.83 10.12
N ILE A 598 11.83 -10.52 10.20
CA ILE A 598 12.51 -9.91 11.35
C ILE A 598 11.70 -10.13 12.63
N CYS A 599 10.39 -9.82 12.64
CA CYS A 599 9.54 -10.02 13.81
C CYS A 599 9.50 -11.50 14.25
N VAL A 600 9.37 -12.43 13.29
CA VAL A 600 9.36 -13.87 13.56
C VAL A 600 10.69 -14.36 14.13
N LEU A 601 11.81 -13.88 13.62
CA LEU A 601 13.14 -14.23 14.16
C LEU A 601 13.31 -13.76 15.61
N VAL A 602 12.85 -12.55 15.93
CA VAL A 602 12.91 -12.03 17.30
C VAL A 602 12.00 -12.85 18.21
N ALA A 603 10.74 -13.05 17.84
CA ALA A 603 9.78 -13.84 18.60
C ALA A 603 10.24 -15.29 18.82
N LEU A 604 10.82 -15.93 17.80
CA LEU A 604 11.35 -17.28 17.90
C LEU A 604 12.59 -17.34 18.81
N ALA A 605 13.45 -16.32 18.78
CA ALA A 605 14.59 -16.25 19.69
C ALA A 605 14.15 -16.13 21.16
N GLU A 606 13.11 -15.35 21.43
CA GLU A 606 12.53 -15.20 22.77
C GLU A 606 11.89 -16.51 23.26
N ALA A 607 11.12 -17.19 22.38
CA ALA A 607 10.46 -18.44 22.71
C ALA A 607 11.43 -19.63 22.89
N SER A 608 12.46 -19.72 22.03
CA SER A 608 13.40 -20.86 22.02
C SER A 608 14.68 -20.63 22.85
N GLY A 609 15.03 -19.38 23.12
CA GLY A 609 16.33 -19.00 23.69
C GLY A 609 17.52 -19.15 22.74
N GLU A 610 17.29 -19.37 21.44
CA GLU A 610 18.36 -19.58 20.45
C GLU A 610 18.88 -18.23 19.87
N PRO A 611 20.11 -17.78 20.22
CA PRO A 611 20.59 -16.45 19.85
C PRO A 611 20.84 -16.25 18.35
N ARG A 612 20.98 -17.35 17.59
CA ARG A 612 21.21 -17.33 16.14
C ARG A 612 20.11 -16.60 15.37
N TYR A 613 18.88 -16.63 15.88
CA TYR A 613 17.76 -15.95 15.26
C TYR A 613 17.87 -14.43 15.42
N LEU A 614 18.27 -13.95 16.61
CA LEU A 614 18.58 -12.53 16.81
C LEU A 614 19.78 -12.09 15.97
N ASP A 615 20.82 -12.93 15.83
CA ASP A 615 21.96 -12.60 14.97
C ASP A 615 21.50 -12.39 13.52
N GLN A 616 20.62 -13.27 13.00
CA GLN A 616 20.06 -13.14 11.66
C GLN A 616 19.13 -11.92 11.52
N ALA A 617 18.29 -11.63 12.52
CA ALA A 617 17.45 -10.44 12.55
C ALA A 617 18.29 -9.15 12.51
N GLY A 618 19.37 -9.09 13.30
CA GLY A 618 20.31 -7.97 13.31
C GLY A 618 20.94 -7.71 11.95
N ARG A 619 21.36 -8.77 11.23
CA ARG A 619 21.90 -8.64 9.87
C ARG A 619 20.89 -8.10 8.87
N ALA A 620 19.63 -8.52 8.98
CA ALA A 620 18.55 -7.98 8.13
C ALA A 620 18.27 -6.51 8.44
N LEU A 621 18.17 -6.14 9.73
CA LEU A 621 17.99 -4.76 10.16
C LEU A 621 19.15 -3.85 9.72
N GLU A 622 20.39 -4.30 9.85
CA GLU A 622 21.56 -3.55 9.38
C GLU A 622 21.50 -3.28 7.87
N ALA A 623 21.10 -4.30 7.07
CA ALA A 623 20.93 -4.16 5.63
C ALA A 623 19.86 -3.12 5.26
N PHE A 624 18.76 -3.06 6.01
CA PHE A 624 17.67 -2.11 5.78
C PHE A 624 17.79 -0.82 6.61
N SER A 625 18.87 -0.64 7.36
CA SER A 625 19.10 0.59 8.15
C SER A 625 18.99 1.88 7.32
N PRO A 626 19.42 1.95 6.03
CA PRO A 626 19.26 3.17 5.25
C PRO A 626 17.80 3.54 4.98
N ILE A 627 16.92 2.55 4.71
CA ILE A 627 15.50 2.82 4.48
C ILE A 627 14.77 3.11 5.80
N LEU A 628 15.13 2.43 6.89
CA LEU A 628 14.62 2.70 8.24
C LEU A 628 14.90 4.15 8.67
N ALA A 629 16.07 4.69 8.36
CA ALA A 629 16.38 6.09 8.67
C ALA A 629 15.71 7.09 7.72
N ARG A 630 15.62 6.77 6.42
CA ARG A 630 15.13 7.72 5.42
C ARG A 630 13.61 7.80 5.34
N ALA A 631 12.93 6.66 5.50
CA ALA A 631 11.50 6.53 5.27
C ALA A 631 10.85 5.48 6.19
N PRO A 632 10.93 5.64 7.53
CA PRO A 632 10.38 4.67 8.50
C PRO A 632 8.88 4.42 8.32
N ALA A 633 8.09 5.43 7.92
CA ALA A 633 6.66 5.28 7.63
C ALA A 633 6.34 4.47 6.35
N GLY A 634 7.34 4.07 5.56
CA GLY A 634 7.20 3.12 4.47
C GLY A 634 7.57 1.68 4.84
N VAL A 635 8.11 1.48 6.05
CA VAL A 635 8.52 0.18 6.60
C VAL A 635 8.03 -0.03 8.05
N PRO A 636 6.79 0.37 8.40
CA PRO A 636 6.28 0.34 9.78
C PRO A 636 6.45 -1.00 10.50
N MET A 637 6.23 -2.15 9.84
CA MET A 637 6.38 -3.46 10.48
C MET A 637 7.85 -3.80 10.74
N MET A 638 8.76 -3.32 9.89
CA MET A 638 10.19 -3.44 10.15
C MET A 638 10.62 -2.59 11.34
N VAL A 639 9.99 -1.43 11.55
CA VAL A 639 10.22 -0.59 12.74
C VAL A 639 9.72 -1.30 14.01
N VAL A 640 8.58 -2.00 13.97
CA VAL A 640 8.14 -2.87 15.07
C VAL A 640 9.21 -3.93 15.38
N GLY A 641 9.68 -4.65 14.36
CA GLY A 641 10.73 -5.66 14.51
C GLY A 641 12.07 -5.09 15.02
N LEU A 642 12.42 -3.86 14.62
CA LEU A 642 13.59 -3.14 15.14
C LEU A 642 13.45 -2.87 16.65
N GLU A 643 12.31 -2.34 17.07
CA GLU A 643 12.05 -2.01 18.47
C GLU A 643 12.07 -3.28 19.36
N GLU A 644 11.45 -4.37 18.90
CA GLU A 644 11.52 -5.68 19.57
C GLU A 644 12.96 -6.24 19.62
N TYR A 645 13.72 -6.14 18.53
CA TYR A 645 15.12 -6.55 18.49
C TYR A 645 15.98 -5.78 19.51
N LEU A 646 15.76 -4.47 19.64
CA LEU A 646 16.49 -3.63 20.60
C LEU A 646 16.11 -3.94 22.05
N ASP A 647 14.90 -4.43 22.32
CA ASP A 647 14.49 -4.93 23.63
C ASP A 647 15.23 -6.24 23.97
N ALA A 648 15.29 -7.17 23.01
CA ALA A 648 15.97 -8.44 23.15
C ALA A 648 17.52 -8.32 23.17
N ARG A 649 18.09 -7.19 22.69
CA ARG A 649 19.53 -6.90 22.69
C ARG A 649 19.87 -5.57 23.39
N PRO A 650 19.86 -5.50 24.74
CA PRO A 650 20.16 -4.27 25.48
C PRO A 650 21.55 -3.68 25.17
N GLU A 651 22.54 -4.51 24.81
CA GLU A 651 23.86 -4.03 24.40
C GLU A 651 23.85 -3.30 23.04
N ALA A 652 23.02 -3.78 22.10
CA ALA A 652 22.79 -3.10 20.82
C ALA A 652 22.06 -1.77 21.05
N ALA A 653 21.06 -1.74 21.93
CA ALA A 653 20.39 -0.51 22.36
C ALA A 653 21.36 0.47 23.07
N ALA A 654 22.28 -0.03 23.88
CA ALA A 654 23.30 0.82 24.52
C ALA A 654 24.33 1.36 23.53
N ARG A 655 24.68 0.61 22.47
CA ARG A 655 25.52 1.08 21.37
C ARG A 655 24.79 2.13 20.52
N ALA A 656 23.50 1.93 20.27
CA ALA A 656 22.63 2.90 19.62
C ALA A 656 22.56 4.23 20.40
N ALA A 657 22.31 4.14 21.71
CA ALA A 657 22.25 5.31 22.60
C ALA A 657 23.59 6.07 22.72
N LYS A 658 24.72 5.36 22.60
CA LYS A 658 26.06 5.96 22.55
C LYS A 658 26.47 6.45 21.16
N GLY A 659 25.79 5.98 20.12
CA GLY A 659 25.99 6.40 18.72
C GLY A 659 25.36 7.76 18.39
N GLY A 660 24.60 8.35 19.32
CA GLY A 660 24.01 9.69 19.20
C GLY A 660 25.01 10.87 19.17
N ASP A 661 26.31 10.59 19.15
CA ASP A 661 27.38 11.59 18.93
C ASP A 661 27.83 11.67 17.45
N ALA A 662 27.17 10.95 16.54
CA ALA A 662 27.20 11.31 15.13
C ALA A 662 26.40 12.62 14.99
N GLN A 663 27.10 13.74 14.86
CA GLN A 663 26.54 15.08 14.64
C GLN A 663 25.29 14.99 13.75
N THR A 664 24.13 15.24 14.35
CA THR A 664 22.90 15.50 13.60
C THR A 664 23.26 16.46 12.48
N PRO A 665 22.99 16.13 11.20
CA PRO A 665 23.18 17.07 10.12
C PRO A 665 22.45 18.36 10.51
N PRO A 666 23.10 19.53 10.42
CA PRO A 666 22.50 20.80 10.81
C PRO A 666 21.16 20.99 10.10
N ALA A 667 20.20 21.60 10.78
CA ALA A 667 18.91 21.90 10.19
C ALA A 667 19.10 22.88 8.99
N ASN A 668 18.14 22.88 8.06
CA ASN A 668 18.27 23.68 6.83
C ASN A 668 18.47 25.19 7.10
N ASP A 669 17.85 25.71 8.16
CA ASP A 669 17.99 27.09 8.64
C ASP A 669 19.34 27.38 9.34
N GLU A 670 20.09 26.35 9.71
CA GLU A 670 21.47 26.46 10.20
C GLU A 670 22.50 26.48 9.06
N VAL A 671 22.14 26.02 7.85
CA VAL A 671 23.04 25.97 6.68
C VAL A 671 22.82 27.07 5.66
N LEU A 672 21.66 27.72 5.66
CA LEU A 672 21.35 28.85 4.78
C LEU A 672 20.60 29.94 5.53
N THR A 673 21.12 31.17 5.43
CA THR A 673 20.35 32.37 5.79
C THR A 673 20.11 33.24 4.56
N ALA A 674 18.99 33.95 4.54
CA ALA A 674 18.63 34.83 3.44
C ALA A 674 18.08 36.15 3.95
N ALA A 675 18.42 37.24 3.26
CA ALA A 675 17.89 38.57 3.51
C ALA A 675 17.48 39.23 2.19
N ALA A 676 16.31 39.87 2.20
CA ALA A 676 15.82 40.68 1.08
C ALA A 676 16.06 42.16 1.36
N THR A 677 16.67 42.87 0.42
CA THR A 677 16.97 44.31 0.51
C THR A 677 16.48 45.01 -0.74
N LEU A 678 15.68 46.06 -0.58
CA LEU A 678 15.24 46.90 -1.68
C LEU A 678 16.44 47.65 -2.29
N LEU A 679 16.58 47.61 -3.62
CA LEU A 679 17.65 48.31 -4.35
C LEU A 679 17.23 49.70 -4.82
N ASP A 680 15.96 49.87 -5.17
CA ASP A 680 15.41 51.16 -5.59
C ASP A 680 15.06 52.06 -4.41
N ASP A 681 14.91 53.36 -4.68
CA ASP A 681 14.39 54.32 -3.70
C ASP A 681 12.92 53.97 -3.36
N PRO A 682 12.55 53.71 -2.10
CA PRO A 682 11.16 53.47 -1.72
C PRO A 682 10.17 54.51 -2.29
N ALA A 683 10.59 55.76 -2.44
CA ALA A 683 9.76 56.84 -2.97
C ALA A 683 9.48 56.74 -4.48
N SER A 684 10.20 55.91 -5.23
CA SER A 684 10.00 55.69 -6.67
C SER A 684 9.01 54.56 -6.97
N ILE A 685 8.62 53.76 -5.97
CA ILE A 685 7.71 52.62 -6.14
C ILE A 685 6.28 53.14 -6.25
N VAL A 686 5.64 52.87 -7.38
CA VAL A 686 4.25 53.27 -7.68
C VAL A 686 3.49 52.11 -8.34
N PRO A 687 2.15 52.03 -8.19
CA PRO A 687 1.33 51.06 -8.93
C PRO A 687 1.58 51.13 -10.45
N GLY A 688 1.68 49.98 -11.10
CA GLY A 688 2.08 49.83 -12.50
C GLY A 688 3.58 49.89 -12.77
N GLY A 689 4.40 50.20 -11.76
CA GLY A 689 5.86 50.25 -11.86
C GLY A 689 6.56 48.94 -11.49
N THR A 690 7.81 48.81 -11.92
CA THR A 690 8.72 47.73 -11.49
C THR A 690 9.81 48.27 -10.57
N PHE A 691 10.25 47.47 -9.61
CA PHE A 691 11.40 47.77 -8.75
C PHE A 691 12.28 46.54 -8.50
N GLU A 692 13.52 46.77 -8.11
CA GLU A 692 14.53 45.72 -7.90
C GLU A 692 14.80 45.44 -6.41
N VAL A 693 15.00 44.17 -6.12
CA VAL A 693 15.29 43.63 -4.78
C VAL A 693 16.51 42.72 -4.87
N ALA A 694 17.49 42.94 -4.00
CA ALA A 694 18.60 42.02 -3.81
C ALA A 694 18.25 40.98 -2.73
N LEU A 695 18.32 39.70 -3.10
CA LEU A 695 18.25 38.58 -2.18
C LEU A 695 19.69 38.12 -1.89
N SER A 696 20.16 38.35 -0.68
CA SER A 696 21.49 37.92 -0.23
C SER A 696 21.36 36.59 0.50
N LEU A 697 21.94 35.55 -0.07
CA LEU A 697 22.04 34.21 0.49
C LEU A 697 23.42 34.05 1.13
N ASP A 698 23.48 33.54 2.36
CA ASP A 698 24.73 33.21 3.06
C ASP A 698 24.71 31.71 3.39
N VAL A 699 25.48 30.95 2.60
CA VAL A 699 25.61 29.49 2.73
C VAL A 699 26.72 29.18 3.73
N ALA A 700 26.43 28.31 4.71
CA ALA A 700 27.37 27.95 5.75
C ALA A 700 28.65 27.30 5.17
N PRO A 701 29.84 27.53 5.78
CA PRO A 701 31.08 26.94 5.28
C PRO A 701 31.01 25.41 5.17
N GLY A 702 31.45 24.88 4.03
CA GLY A 702 31.40 23.44 3.74
C GLY A 702 30.07 22.96 3.13
N TRP A 703 29.10 23.86 2.96
CA TRP A 703 27.84 23.60 2.28
C TRP A 703 27.76 24.35 0.95
N HIS A 704 26.97 23.81 0.03
CA HIS A 704 26.66 24.41 -1.26
C HIS A 704 25.18 24.21 -1.61
N LEU A 705 24.64 25.09 -2.45
CA LEU A 705 23.31 24.97 -3.05
C LEU A 705 23.43 24.68 -4.55
N TYR A 706 22.49 23.95 -5.14
CA TYR A 706 22.44 23.85 -6.60
C TYR A 706 22.05 25.18 -7.23
N ALA A 707 22.83 25.63 -8.23
CA ALA A 707 22.57 26.86 -8.96
C ALA A 707 21.29 26.74 -9.82
N ASN A 708 20.82 27.87 -10.37
CA ASN A 708 19.72 27.88 -11.33
C ASN A 708 20.20 28.48 -12.66
N PRO A 709 20.23 27.69 -13.76
CA PRO A 709 19.86 26.27 -13.84
C PRO A 709 20.89 25.35 -13.13
N SER A 710 20.43 24.20 -12.64
CA SER A 710 21.26 23.23 -11.88
C SER A 710 22.11 22.31 -12.77
N GLY A 711 21.93 22.36 -14.09
CA GLY A 711 22.66 21.53 -15.06
C GLY A 711 22.30 20.04 -15.04
N SER A 712 21.36 19.60 -14.19
CA SER A 712 20.91 18.22 -14.08
C SER A 712 19.45 18.15 -13.61
N ASP A 713 18.66 17.26 -14.22
CA ASP A 713 17.26 17.04 -13.85
C ASP A 713 17.11 16.36 -12.47
N LEU A 714 18.18 15.77 -11.94
CA LEU A 714 18.22 15.12 -10.63
C LEU A 714 18.53 16.10 -9.50
N ALA A 715 19.07 17.28 -9.80
CA ALA A 715 19.44 18.31 -8.83
C ALA A 715 18.33 19.34 -8.67
N ARG A 716 17.89 19.61 -7.43
CA ARG A 716 16.87 20.62 -7.13
C ARG A 716 17.49 22.03 -7.16
N PRO A 717 17.23 22.86 -8.20
CA PRO A 717 17.84 24.18 -8.31
C PRO A 717 17.32 25.14 -7.23
N THR A 718 18.12 26.15 -6.89
CA THR A 718 17.67 27.26 -6.04
C THR A 718 16.67 28.13 -6.81
N VAL A 719 15.42 28.18 -6.35
CA VAL A 719 14.33 28.92 -7.02
C VAL A 719 13.74 29.96 -6.09
N VAL A 720 13.61 31.19 -6.59
CA VAL A 720 12.95 32.29 -5.88
C VAL A 720 11.53 32.45 -6.42
N THR A 721 10.57 32.46 -5.50
CA THR A 721 9.18 32.84 -5.76
C THR A 721 8.74 33.97 -4.81
N LEU A 722 7.63 34.62 -5.12
CA LEU A 722 7.02 35.64 -4.25
C LEU A 722 5.76 35.04 -3.62
N ALA A 723 5.63 35.13 -2.30
CA ALA A 723 4.44 34.65 -1.60
C ALA A 723 3.17 35.40 -2.09
N PRO A 724 1.99 34.74 -2.15
CA PRO A 724 0.75 35.40 -2.55
C PRO A 724 0.45 36.60 -1.65
N GLY A 725 0.17 37.76 -2.24
CA GLY A 725 -0.07 39.01 -1.52
C GLY A 725 -0.66 40.11 -2.42
N PRO A 726 -1.15 41.21 -1.84
CA PRO A 726 -1.90 42.23 -2.57
C PRO A 726 -1.01 42.96 -3.57
N GLY A 727 -1.32 42.79 -4.86
CA GLY A 727 -0.90 43.68 -5.94
C GLY A 727 0.55 43.57 -6.41
N ALA A 728 1.33 42.55 -6.01
CA ALA A 728 2.72 42.40 -6.47
C ALA A 728 2.98 41.01 -7.09
N THR A 729 3.71 40.98 -8.21
CA THR A 729 4.14 39.75 -8.88
C THR A 729 5.63 39.77 -9.17
N LEU A 730 6.27 38.60 -9.08
CA LEU A 730 7.67 38.44 -9.46
C LEU A 730 7.78 38.43 -10.99
N ALA A 731 8.43 39.44 -11.57
CA ALA A 731 8.57 39.55 -13.02
C ALA A 731 9.74 38.68 -13.53
N THR A 732 10.94 38.88 -12.97
CA THR A 732 12.14 38.11 -13.32
C THR A 732 13.05 37.95 -12.11
N VAL A 733 13.86 36.90 -12.11
CA VAL A 733 14.97 36.71 -11.17
C VAL A 733 16.24 36.48 -11.97
N GLU A 734 17.25 37.31 -11.71
CA GLU A 734 18.58 37.16 -12.25
C GLU A 734 19.40 36.33 -11.27
N TYR A 735 19.77 35.12 -11.72
CA TYR A 735 20.62 34.20 -10.99
C TYR A 735 22.08 34.38 -11.45
N PRO A 736 23.06 34.49 -10.53
CA PRO A 736 24.47 34.51 -10.89
C PRO A 736 24.90 33.15 -11.42
N GLU A 737 25.99 33.14 -12.19
CA GLU A 737 26.60 31.91 -12.69
C GLU A 737 27.09 31.06 -11.50
N GLY A 738 26.73 29.77 -11.49
CA GLY A 738 27.18 28.83 -10.46
C GLY A 738 28.62 28.38 -10.71
N GLU A 739 29.37 28.13 -9.64
CA GLU A 739 30.72 27.59 -9.76
C GLU A 739 30.66 26.09 -10.03
N PRO A 740 31.44 25.56 -10.99
CA PRO A 740 31.40 24.14 -11.32
C PRO A 740 32.07 23.30 -10.21
N MET A 741 31.33 22.36 -9.64
CA MET A 741 31.81 21.44 -8.60
C MET A 741 31.51 19.99 -8.96
N VAL A 742 32.51 19.10 -8.79
CA VAL A 742 32.31 17.65 -8.92
C VAL A 742 31.83 17.11 -7.57
N LEU A 743 30.57 16.68 -7.52
CA LEU A 743 29.92 16.17 -6.32
C LEU A 743 30.07 14.66 -6.19
N ALA A 744 30.03 14.15 -4.95
CA ALA A 744 30.05 12.71 -4.69
C ALA A 744 28.86 12.03 -5.39
N GLY A 745 29.14 11.10 -6.32
CA GLY A 745 28.12 10.41 -7.11
C GLY A 745 27.82 11.02 -8.49
N SER A 746 28.41 12.19 -8.82
CA SER A 746 28.36 12.74 -10.19
C SER A 746 29.69 12.56 -10.91
N THR A 747 29.64 12.14 -12.17
CA THR A 747 30.83 12.09 -13.06
C THR A 747 31.08 13.41 -13.78
N GLU A 748 30.12 14.33 -13.78
CA GLU A 748 30.19 15.64 -14.43
C GLU A 748 30.08 16.77 -13.39
N PRO A 749 30.81 17.89 -13.57
CA PRO A 749 30.72 19.03 -12.66
C PRO A 749 29.34 19.70 -12.77
N LEU A 750 28.70 19.94 -11.64
CA LEU A 750 27.42 20.65 -11.54
C LEU A 750 27.65 22.09 -11.04
N PRO A 751 26.90 23.09 -11.55
CA PRO A 751 26.99 24.46 -11.07
C PRO A 751 26.36 24.60 -9.67
N VAL A 752 27.13 25.13 -8.72
CA VAL A 752 26.70 25.32 -7.33
C VAL A 752 26.96 26.73 -6.81
N TYR A 753 26.32 27.09 -5.71
CA TYR A 753 26.49 28.33 -4.96
C TYR A 753 27.14 28.04 -3.61
N GLU A 754 28.27 28.70 -3.32
CA GLU A 754 28.96 28.65 -2.04
C GLU A 754 29.15 30.05 -1.43
N GLY A 755 29.16 30.11 -0.09
CA GLY A 755 29.33 31.36 0.64
C GLY A 755 28.23 32.38 0.37
N LYS A 756 28.62 33.63 0.07
CA LYS A 756 27.67 34.74 -0.12
C LYS A 756 27.28 34.90 -1.58
N VAL A 757 26.01 34.67 -1.87
CA VAL A 757 25.43 34.79 -3.21
C VAL A 757 24.36 35.86 -3.22
N ARG A 758 24.33 36.68 -4.27
CA ARG A 758 23.31 37.72 -4.46
C ARG A 758 22.49 37.40 -5.70
N LEU A 759 21.18 37.27 -5.52
CA LEU A 759 20.20 37.20 -6.60
C LEU A 759 19.50 38.55 -6.73
N THR A 760 19.14 38.95 -7.95
CA THR A 760 18.36 40.18 -8.18
C THR A 760 16.97 39.83 -8.67
N ALA A 761 15.95 40.16 -7.89
CA ALA A 761 14.55 39.97 -8.24
C ALA A 761 13.95 41.29 -8.71
N ARG A 762 13.28 41.28 -9.87
CA ARG A 762 12.47 42.41 -10.34
C ARG A 762 11.01 42.12 -10.03
N VAL A 763 10.38 43.00 -9.28
CA VAL A 763 8.97 42.90 -8.86
C VAL A 763 8.15 43.91 -9.61
N LEU A 764 7.00 43.48 -10.15
CA LEU A 764 6.00 44.34 -10.76
C LEU A 764 4.86 44.58 -9.76
N LEU A 765 4.54 45.85 -9.51
CA LEU A 765 3.35 46.23 -8.76
C LEU A 765 2.20 46.46 -9.75
N ALA A 766 1.05 45.80 -9.52
CA ALA A 766 -0.13 45.88 -10.36
C ALA A 766 -0.67 47.33 -10.45
N GLU A 767 -1.25 47.67 -11.60
CA GLU A 767 -1.80 49.02 -11.83
C GLU A 767 -3.00 49.34 -10.92
N ASP A 768 -3.76 48.32 -10.54
CA ASP A 768 -4.95 48.39 -9.68
C ASP A 768 -4.64 48.11 -8.19
N ALA A 769 -3.36 48.06 -7.81
CA ALA A 769 -2.99 47.90 -6.42
C ALA A 769 -3.46 49.11 -5.58
N ASP A 770 -4.09 48.83 -4.43
CA ASP A 770 -4.52 49.82 -3.41
C ASP A 770 -3.32 50.44 -2.65
N GLY A 771 -2.29 50.88 -3.39
CA GLY A 771 -1.04 51.45 -2.88
C GLY A 771 0.14 50.48 -2.89
N VAL A 772 1.27 50.91 -2.32
CA VAL A 772 2.48 50.10 -2.19
C VAL A 772 2.35 49.22 -0.94
N PRO A 773 2.51 47.88 -1.04
CA PRO A 773 2.39 46.99 0.13
C PRO A 773 3.49 47.29 1.15
N ASP A 774 3.17 47.22 2.45
CA ASP A 774 4.15 47.50 3.51
C ASP A 774 5.29 46.47 3.57
N HIS A 775 4.97 45.22 3.23
CA HIS A 775 5.88 44.09 3.24
C HIS A 775 5.63 43.14 2.06
N LEU A 776 6.70 42.50 1.61
CA LEU A 776 6.69 41.38 0.67
C LEU A 776 7.47 40.23 1.29
N THR A 777 7.12 38.99 0.96
CA THR A 777 7.89 37.82 1.41
C THR A 777 8.34 37.01 0.21
N PHE A 778 9.65 36.94 0.01
CA PHE A 778 10.24 36.06 -0.98
C PHE A 778 10.39 34.66 -0.39
N ARG A 779 10.07 33.64 -1.17
CA ARG A 779 10.29 32.23 -0.83
C ARG A 779 11.46 31.73 -1.66
N ILE A 780 12.45 31.15 -1.00
CA ILE A 780 13.63 30.58 -1.63
C ILE A 780 13.55 29.08 -1.39
N ASP A 781 13.20 28.34 -2.43
CA ASP A 781 13.22 26.87 -2.43
C ASP A 781 14.64 26.42 -2.82
N TYR A 782 15.25 25.56 -2.03
CA TYR A 782 16.64 25.13 -2.21
C TYR A 782 16.88 23.71 -1.69
N GLN A 783 18.03 23.16 -2.06
CA GLN A 783 18.58 21.96 -1.44
C GLN A 783 20.06 22.21 -1.13
N ALA A 784 20.42 22.09 0.15
CA ALA A 784 21.78 22.24 0.61
C ALA A 784 22.49 20.88 0.67
N CYS A 785 23.72 20.83 0.17
CA CYS A 785 24.55 19.63 0.14
C CYS A 785 25.96 19.96 0.62
N ASN A 786 26.70 18.94 1.06
CA ASN A 786 28.14 19.01 1.32
C ASN A 786 28.85 17.85 0.62
N ASP A 787 30.12 17.61 0.95
CA ASP A 787 30.94 16.54 0.38
C ASP A 787 30.50 15.11 0.79
N ARG A 788 29.53 14.98 1.70
CA ARG A 788 29.08 13.71 2.28
C ARG A 788 27.59 13.41 2.08
N ALA A 789 26.73 14.42 2.08
CA ALA A 789 25.28 14.26 2.01
C ALA A 789 24.56 15.53 1.51
N CYS A 790 23.31 15.35 1.08
CA CYS A 790 22.36 16.43 0.85
C CYS A 790 21.28 16.42 1.94
N LEU A 791 20.91 17.60 2.43
CA LEU A 791 19.72 17.76 3.27
C LEU A 791 18.45 17.62 2.43
N ALA A 792 17.33 17.38 3.10
CA ALA A 792 16.02 17.42 2.46
C ALA A 792 15.78 18.82 1.83
N PRO A 793 15.13 18.91 0.67
CA PRO A 793 14.75 20.20 0.10
C PRO A 793 13.96 21.03 1.11
N ALA A 794 14.27 22.31 1.20
CA ALA A 794 13.64 23.23 2.13
C ALA A 794 13.26 24.54 1.45
N MET A 795 12.43 25.30 2.16
CA MET A 795 11.99 26.63 1.77
C MET A 795 12.35 27.61 2.88
N LEU A 796 13.01 28.71 2.51
CA LEU A 796 13.33 29.81 3.41
C LEU A 796 12.56 31.07 3.01
N ALA A 797 11.91 31.71 3.98
CA ALA A 797 11.22 32.98 3.78
C ALA A 797 12.19 34.16 4.02
N ALA A 798 12.29 35.06 3.06
CA ALA A 798 13.02 36.32 3.15
C ALA A 798 12.05 37.50 3.08
N PRO A 799 11.60 38.03 4.23
CA PRO A 799 10.72 39.19 4.27
C PRO A 799 11.46 40.47 3.87
N LEU A 800 10.79 41.31 3.08
CA LEU A 800 11.22 42.64 2.66
C LEU A 800 10.20 43.66 3.16
N ARG A 801 10.67 44.76 3.75
CA ARG A 801 9.83 45.91 4.07
C ARG A 801 10.02 47.00 3.01
N LEU A 802 8.92 47.51 2.45
CA LEU A 802 8.95 48.56 1.42
C LEU A 802 8.68 49.96 2.00
N ALA A 803 7.95 50.07 3.11
CA ALA A 803 7.52 51.35 3.65
C ALA A 803 8.42 51.93 4.76
N THR A 804 8.73 53.23 4.63
CA THR A 804 9.31 54.11 5.65
C THR A 804 8.22 54.70 6.56
N SER A 805 7.79 54.00 7.60
CA SER A 805 7.14 54.67 8.74
C SER A 805 8.22 55.11 9.73
N PRO A 806 8.23 56.37 10.21
CA PRO A 806 9.04 56.75 11.37
C PRO A 806 8.62 55.92 12.59
N GLN A 807 9.56 55.69 13.52
CA GLN A 807 9.29 55.12 14.83
C GLN A 807 8.13 55.79 15.56
#